data_AF-A0A931IEQ9-F1
#
_entry.id   AF-A0A931IEQ9-F1
#
_cell.length_a   1.000
_cell.length_b   1.000
_cell.length_c   1.000
_cell.angle_alpha   90.00
_cell.angle_beta   90.00
_cell.angle_gamma   90.00
#
_symmetry.space_group_name_H-M   'P 1'
#
loop_
_entity.id
_entity.type
_entity.pdbx_description
1 polymer ?
#
loop_
_entity_poly.entity_id
_entity_poly.type
_entity_poly.pdbx_seq_one_letter_code
_entity_poly.pdbx_strand_id
1 'polypeptide(L)'
;MNQPFDEDRMNSAYDADGAAIRARDEQGNLLGESIVASIAATEAGLEAAIAGEDRPVVDHRAFDVSIMASIAETEAGLEAAIAAEDRVVRAGRADVGDALDDTRSGPVDHLAAARAAIEEGDRIRRDIDFHQTTSGGDLDYVAAQRDAAERALRPDPVGAGPRTEAAALALASGWHGELEIADERLDDLVTLYRSRGVVIDIEDDMSVTAADPVTPALGHGQRVAQLHAVVAVNQARHRREELLDAEDAAAGHSLAAADALAADVEAALDRDERALRVDVGSNRDAMALQLAKALTWREASEVAAIKAEELTAELAWWGVRVDVDELSVSIDPELDGHTAQVEAEARAVRVREMAMVEAVAGAALPDGVKTAVGEVMATWSDQYFDSDQAQVYIDREPYRYEDLRAELGKVRMSETDRAAVDFTLAYLREQVEGVDLLDTPVMVDPGVEARTRVPELLDHFAYARTTGSEAAAKAAAAILAEEISVMTGEDQDAAREVGRAIVAGHPFDVNIWPGYVDRDHIRGELALYAMDAAEQRGEADYLAEADFVYDRPLELVGVGDDFGERVERMATRREQLLTIAETGKGLHDLERRQILATLTDIDTGRIADETQLPEVMWVDERSKAEVDAKRGYEPGAELAKATREQVTNLIEASSAVDSEAVQAVKGAVSSIADSIHVVAGGAVTGVENERKGYVEKRDRLGQALVDAGIDRDTKLKVRRVIDDNARQAGQFGITAAERRTRWEARTYAAVTQRDDQNAQRRAVANARAPRGNSGKCANRADRAAQPSSPAPARHSMRRTGSEVER
;
A
#
# COMPACT_ATOMS: atom_id res chain seq x y z
N MET A 1 34.77 -11.12 -12.55
CA MET A 1 35.97 -11.50 -11.75
C MET A 1 36.00 -10.63 -10.52
N ASN A 2 36.45 -11.11 -9.36
CA ASN A 2 36.54 -10.25 -8.16
C ASN A 2 37.68 -9.25 -8.33
N GLN A 3 37.35 -7.96 -8.47
CA GLN A 3 38.25 -6.88 -8.06
C GLN A 3 37.93 -6.47 -6.62
N PRO A 4 38.92 -5.96 -5.85
CA PRO A 4 38.74 -5.64 -4.44
C PRO A 4 38.03 -4.29 -4.25
N PHE A 5 37.36 -4.17 -3.11
CA PHE A 5 36.76 -2.93 -2.62
C PHE A 5 37.89 -1.91 -2.33
N ASP A 6 37.81 -0.71 -2.90
CA ASP A 6 38.82 0.34 -2.74
C ASP A 6 38.58 1.15 -1.45
N GLU A 7 38.98 0.55 -0.31
CA GLU A 7 38.87 1.17 1.02
C GLU A 7 39.60 2.52 1.09
N ASP A 8 40.68 2.74 0.33
CA ASP A 8 41.48 3.98 0.40
C ASP A 8 40.69 5.18 -0.12
N ARG A 9 39.82 5.00 -1.14
CA ARG A 9 39.01 6.09 -1.69
C ARG A 9 37.88 6.51 -0.76
N MET A 10 37.29 5.56 0.00
CA MET A 10 36.28 5.87 1.02
C MET A 10 36.92 6.48 2.28
N ASN A 11 38.07 5.97 2.71
CA ASN A 11 38.83 6.54 3.84
C ASN A 11 39.27 7.98 3.56
N SER A 12 39.67 8.30 2.32
CA SER A 12 40.03 9.67 1.90
C SER A 12 38.90 10.70 2.11
N ALA A 13 37.64 10.32 1.84
CA ALA A 13 36.48 11.18 2.07
C ALA A 13 36.19 11.36 3.57
N TYR A 14 36.23 10.27 4.35
CA TYR A 14 36.06 10.32 5.81
C TYR A 14 37.17 11.10 6.53
N ASP A 15 38.41 11.07 6.03
CA ASP A 15 39.52 11.85 6.59
C ASP A 15 39.39 13.36 6.29
N ALA A 16 38.78 13.74 5.17
CA ALA A 16 38.52 15.14 4.79
C ALA A 16 37.46 15.78 5.71
N ASP A 17 36.30 15.16 5.88
CA ASP A 17 35.27 15.61 6.83
C ASP A 17 35.80 15.56 8.27
N GLY A 18 36.54 14.50 8.61
CA GLY A 18 37.23 14.39 9.89
C GLY A 18 38.24 15.53 10.13
N ALA A 19 38.89 16.06 9.08
CA ALA A 19 39.79 17.21 9.19
C ALA A 19 39.03 18.53 9.39
N ALA A 20 37.91 18.74 8.69
CA ALA A 20 37.06 19.91 8.85
C ALA A 20 36.45 20.01 10.27
N ILE A 21 35.99 18.89 10.81
CA ILE A 21 35.48 18.80 12.19
C ILE A 21 36.61 19.05 13.21
N ARG A 22 37.78 18.41 13.03
CA ARG A 22 38.95 18.63 13.90
C ARG A 22 39.41 20.09 13.92
N ALA A 23 39.44 20.77 12.77
CA ALA A 23 39.80 22.19 12.70
C ALA A 23 38.80 23.09 13.45
N ARG A 24 37.50 22.77 13.39
CA ARG A 24 36.44 23.50 14.10
C ARG A 24 36.52 23.27 15.61
N ASP A 25 36.82 22.05 16.05
CA ASP A 25 37.03 21.70 17.46
C ASP A 25 38.34 22.28 18.02
N GLU A 26 39.43 22.33 17.24
CA GLU A 26 40.67 23.02 17.63
C GLU A 26 40.43 24.53 17.78
N GLN A 27 39.67 25.16 16.88
CA GLN A 27 39.33 26.58 16.99
C GLN A 27 38.41 26.87 18.19
N GLY A 28 37.48 25.97 18.50
CA GLY A 28 36.66 26.01 19.71
C GLY A 28 37.47 25.82 20.99
N ASN A 29 38.43 24.89 21.00
CA ASN A 29 39.33 24.66 22.11
C ASN A 29 40.29 25.85 22.34
N LEU A 30 40.82 26.48 21.28
CA LEU A 30 41.66 27.68 21.42
C LEU A 30 40.89 28.87 22.03
N LEU A 31 39.61 29.02 21.70
CA LEU A 31 38.71 29.98 22.36
C LEU A 31 38.45 29.59 23.83
N GLY A 32 38.20 28.31 24.11
CA GLY A 32 38.04 27.78 25.47
C GLY A 32 39.28 27.98 26.35
N GLU A 33 40.47 27.66 25.85
CA GLU A 33 41.76 27.83 26.54
C GLU A 33 42.07 29.32 26.77
N SER A 34 41.76 30.20 25.82
CA SER A 34 41.90 31.65 25.99
C SER A 34 41.01 32.19 27.14
N ILE A 35 39.75 31.74 27.20
CA ILE A 35 38.81 32.10 28.27
C ILE A 35 39.26 31.53 29.62
N VAL A 36 39.68 30.26 29.67
CA VAL A 36 40.17 29.61 30.90
C VAL A 36 41.46 30.25 31.40
N ALA A 37 42.39 30.61 30.50
CA ALA A 37 43.61 31.34 30.86
C ALA A 37 43.31 32.74 31.41
N SER A 38 42.31 33.44 30.86
CA SER A 38 41.83 34.73 31.35
C SER A 38 41.21 34.64 32.75
N ILE A 39 40.38 33.62 33.00
CA ILE A 39 39.78 33.34 34.31
C ILE A 39 40.87 32.99 35.34
N ALA A 40 41.80 32.08 35.00
CA ALA A 40 42.88 31.68 35.89
C ALA A 40 43.85 32.84 36.24
N ALA A 41 44.14 33.73 35.28
CA ALA A 41 44.92 34.94 35.54
C ALA A 41 44.18 35.91 36.48
N THR A 42 42.84 35.97 36.38
CA THR A 42 42.00 36.81 37.24
C THR A 42 41.89 36.25 38.66
N GLU A 43 41.70 34.94 38.83
CA GLU A 43 41.71 34.29 40.14
C GLU A 43 43.07 34.42 40.83
N ALA A 44 44.18 34.16 40.13
CA ALA A 44 45.52 34.33 40.68
C ALA A 44 45.82 35.77 41.12
N GLY A 45 45.29 36.77 40.39
CA GLY A 45 45.34 38.17 40.80
C GLY A 45 44.52 38.47 42.07
N LEU A 46 43.34 37.86 42.20
CA LEU A 46 42.50 37.99 43.39
C LEU A 46 43.12 37.34 44.63
N GLU A 47 43.64 36.11 44.50
CA GLU A 47 44.28 35.39 45.61
C GLU A 47 45.53 36.13 46.11
N ALA A 48 46.37 36.67 45.21
CA ALA A 48 47.54 37.47 45.58
C ALA A 48 47.14 38.77 46.31
N ALA A 49 46.06 39.44 45.87
CA ALA A 49 45.53 40.63 46.53
C ALA A 49 44.95 40.33 47.94
N ILE A 50 44.35 39.14 48.12
CA ILE A 50 43.86 38.67 49.42
C ILE A 50 45.02 38.25 50.34
N ALA A 51 46.11 37.73 49.79
CA ALA A 51 47.32 37.35 50.54
C ALA A 51 48.18 38.54 51.03
N GLY A 52 47.98 39.74 50.47
CA GLY A 52 48.64 40.97 50.93
C GLY A 52 50.11 41.12 50.52
N GLU A 53 50.53 40.53 49.40
CA GLU A 53 51.87 40.72 48.86
C GLU A 53 51.96 41.95 47.93
N ASP A 54 52.74 42.96 48.33
CA ASP A 54 53.02 44.15 47.50
C ASP A 54 53.86 43.77 46.25
N ARG A 55 53.19 43.71 45.09
CA ARG A 55 53.81 43.70 43.75
C ARG A 55 53.14 44.74 42.84
N PRO A 56 53.86 45.26 41.81
CA PRO A 56 53.44 46.46 41.13
C PRO A 56 52.10 46.29 40.43
N VAL A 57 51.19 47.22 40.71
CA VAL A 57 49.88 47.38 40.06
C VAL A 57 50.04 47.30 38.55
N VAL A 58 49.42 46.30 37.93
CA VAL A 58 49.23 46.25 36.48
C VAL A 58 48.43 47.49 36.10
N ASP A 59 48.93 48.30 35.17
CA ASP A 59 48.22 49.49 34.73
C ASP A 59 46.99 49.09 33.91
N HIS A 60 45.87 48.89 34.62
CA HIS A 60 44.59 48.52 34.03
C HIS A 60 44.15 49.49 32.93
N ARG A 61 44.60 50.77 32.94
CA ARG A 61 44.32 51.68 31.83
C ARG A 61 45.05 51.29 30.55
N ALA A 62 46.27 50.77 30.61
CA ALA A 62 46.98 50.31 29.42
C ALA A 62 46.32 49.06 28.82
N PHE A 63 45.80 48.18 29.68
CA PHE A 63 45.09 46.96 29.26
C PHE A 63 43.70 47.27 28.70
N ASP A 64 42.89 48.06 29.42
CA ASP A 64 41.56 48.50 28.98
C ASP A 64 41.65 49.34 27.69
N VAL A 65 42.65 50.20 27.53
CA VAL A 65 42.86 50.96 26.28
C VAL A 65 43.25 50.04 25.12
N SER A 66 44.04 48.97 25.36
CA SER A 66 44.38 48.01 24.30
C SER A 66 43.18 47.15 23.87
N ILE A 67 42.34 46.73 24.82
CA ILE A 67 41.12 45.96 24.52
C ILE A 67 40.07 46.86 23.87
N MET A 68 39.83 48.07 24.40
CA MET A 68 38.87 49.01 23.80
C MET A 68 39.35 49.53 22.43
N ALA A 69 40.66 49.65 22.18
CA ALA A 69 41.18 49.95 20.84
C ALA A 69 40.96 48.78 19.87
N SER A 70 41.22 47.54 20.30
CA SER A 70 40.97 46.35 19.47
C SER A 70 39.46 46.14 19.20
N ILE A 71 38.59 46.37 20.20
CA ILE A 71 37.14 46.34 20.03
C ILE A 71 36.69 47.47 19.10
N ALA A 72 37.16 48.70 19.26
CA ALA A 72 36.79 49.81 18.38
C ALA A 72 37.33 49.65 16.94
N GLU A 73 38.48 49.02 16.75
CA GLU A 73 39.04 48.69 15.42
C GLU A 73 38.27 47.52 14.78
N THR A 74 37.76 46.58 15.58
CA THR A 74 36.86 45.50 15.13
C THR A 74 35.45 46.02 14.84
N GLU A 75 34.89 46.91 15.68
CA GLU A 75 33.61 47.59 15.45
C GLU A 75 33.68 48.51 14.24
N ALA A 76 34.76 49.28 14.05
CA ALA A 76 34.94 50.08 12.84
C ALA A 76 35.14 49.22 11.58
N GLY A 77 35.80 48.06 11.70
CA GLY A 77 35.89 47.07 10.63
C GLY A 77 34.52 46.45 10.29
N LEU A 78 33.71 46.17 11.31
CA LEU A 78 32.35 45.62 11.16
C LEU A 78 31.39 46.66 10.60
N GLU A 79 31.41 47.90 11.09
CA GLU A 79 30.63 49.03 10.54
C GLU A 79 31.06 49.37 9.12
N ALA A 80 32.35 49.29 8.78
CA ALA A 80 32.83 49.48 7.40
C ALA A 80 32.40 48.33 6.47
N ALA A 81 32.44 47.08 6.94
CA ALA A 81 31.93 45.93 6.21
C ALA A 81 30.42 46.02 5.99
N ILE A 82 29.65 46.32 7.05
CA ILE A 82 28.20 46.56 7.01
C ILE A 82 27.89 47.74 6.09
N ALA A 83 28.64 48.86 6.14
CA ALA A 83 28.41 50.01 5.28
C ALA A 83 28.91 49.85 3.82
N ALA A 84 29.62 48.76 3.52
CA ALA A 84 29.94 48.33 2.15
C ALA A 84 28.86 47.36 1.63
N GLU A 85 28.49 46.38 2.46
CA GLU A 85 27.38 45.45 2.24
C GLU A 85 26.06 46.22 2.01
N ASP A 86 25.69 47.14 2.90
CA ASP A 86 24.52 48.04 2.84
C ASP A 86 24.64 49.13 1.75
N ARG A 87 25.70 49.10 0.93
CA ARG A 87 25.81 49.87 -0.34
C ARG A 87 25.56 48.97 -1.54
N VAL A 88 26.18 47.79 -1.61
CA VAL A 88 25.95 46.77 -2.66
C VAL A 88 24.50 46.25 -2.57
N VAL A 89 24.07 45.85 -1.38
CA VAL A 89 22.71 45.37 -1.09
C VAL A 89 21.67 46.48 -1.30
N ARG A 90 21.98 47.77 -1.10
CA ARG A 90 21.04 48.85 -1.47
C ARG A 90 20.92 49.05 -2.97
N ALA A 91 22.00 48.88 -3.74
CA ALA A 91 21.97 49.01 -5.19
C ALA A 91 21.10 47.92 -5.83
N GLY A 92 21.14 46.69 -5.31
CA GLY A 92 20.23 45.61 -5.72
C GLY A 92 18.81 45.71 -5.13
N ARG A 93 18.66 46.07 -3.85
CA ARG A 93 17.33 46.16 -3.19
C ARG A 93 16.45 47.30 -3.70
N ALA A 94 17.03 48.41 -4.20
CA ALA A 94 16.24 49.58 -4.57
C ALA A 94 15.40 49.36 -5.84
N ASP A 95 15.95 48.65 -6.84
CA ASP A 95 15.26 48.43 -8.12
C ASP A 95 14.36 47.18 -8.10
N VAL A 96 14.75 46.11 -7.38
CA VAL A 96 13.96 44.87 -7.24
C VAL A 96 12.86 44.99 -6.15
N GLY A 97 13.04 45.87 -5.16
CA GLY A 97 12.19 45.95 -3.97
C GLY A 97 10.76 46.41 -4.22
N ASP A 98 10.54 47.32 -5.19
CA ASP A 98 9.23 47.89 -5.51
C ASP A 98 8.29 46.90 -6.24
N ALA A 99 8.80 45.75 -6.71
CA ALA A 99 8.03 44.74 -7.44
C ALA A 99 7.38 43.66 -6.55
N LEU A 100 7.77 43.55 -5.27
CA LEU A 100 7.50 42.37 -4.43
C LEU A 100 6.79 42.72 -3.11
N ASP A 101 5.68 43.46 -3.15
CA ASP A 101 4.98 43.96 -1.94
C ASP A 101 3.53 43.47 -1.79
N ASP A 102 3.31 42.13 -1.69
CA ASP A 102 2.32 41.55 -0.76
C ASP A 102 2.53 40.02 -0.57
N THR A 103 1.95 39.46 0.50
CA THR A 103 2.16 38.09 1.01
C THR A 103 1.42 36.96 0.25
N ARG A 104 1.08 37.18 -1.02
CA ARG A 104 0.46 36.17 -1.91
C ARG A 104 0.93 36.34 -3.35
N SER A 105 2.23 36.15 -3.58
CA SER A 105 2.83 36.13 -4.92
C SER A 105 2.38 34.90 -5.70
N GLY A 106 1.82 35.10 -6.89
CA GLY A 106 1.55 34.03 -7.86
C GLY A 106 2.71 33.83 -8.85
N PRO A 107 2.59 32.87 -9.80
CA PRO A 107 3.61 32.64 -10.82
C PRO A 107 3.97 33.90 -11.64
N VAL A 108 3.00 34.79 -11.84
CA VAL A 108 3.18 36.09 -12.52
C VAL A 108 4.16 37.00 -11.76
N ASP A 109 4.12 37.00 -10.44
CA ASP A 109 4.97 37.84 -9.59
C ASP A 109 6.39 37.27 -9.50
N HIS A 110 6.51 35.94 -9.47
CA HIS A 110 7.80 35.26 -9.57
C HIS A 110 8.46 35.47 -10.94
N LEU A 111 7.69 35.44 -12.03
CA LEU A 111 8.18 35.75 -13.38
C LEU A 111 8.71 37.19 -13.48
N ALA A 112 7.98 38.16 -12.92
CA ALA A 112 8.41 39.56 -12.88
C ALA A 112 9.69 39.73 -12.04
N ALA A 113 9.78 39.06 -10.89
CA ALA A 113 10.95 39.10 -10.03
C ALA A 113 12.20 38.48 -10.68
N ALA A 114 12.06 37.32 -11.35
CA ALA A 114 13.14 36.68 -12.08
C ALA A 114 13.64 37.55 -13.25
N ARG A 115 12.73 38.16 -14.02
CA ARG A 115 13.10 39.11 -15.08
C ARG A 115 13.91 40.28 -14.55
N ALA A 116 13.44 40.92 -13.48
CA ALA A 116 14.16 42.02 -12.84
C ALA A 116 15.52 41.57 -12.28
N ALA A 117 15.62 40.34 -11.76
CA ALA A 117 16.87 39.78 -11.28
C ALA A 117 17.88 39.54 -12.41
N ILE A 118 17.48 38.95 -13.54
CA ILE A 118 18.37 38.74 -14.69
C ILE A 118 18.78 40.08 -15.33
N GLU A 119 17.85 41.03 -15.50
CA GLU A 119 18.19 42.38 -16.00
C GLU A 119 19.22 43.09 -15.11
N GLU A 120 19.18 42.84 -13.80
CA GLU A 120 20.17 43.32 -12.83
C GLU A 120 21.49 42.54 -12.91
N GLY A 121 21.47 41.23 -13.10
CA GLY A 121 22.67 40.42 -13.36
C GLY A 121 23.41 40.90 -14.61
N ASP A 122 22.69 41.16 -15.70
CA ASP A 122 23.23 41.77 -16.92
C ASP A 122 23.80 43.18 -16.68
N ARG A 123 23.24 43.95 -15.73
CA ARG A 123 23.80 45.25 -15.32
C ARG A 123 25.14 45.06 -14.61
N ILE A 124 25.21 44.11 -13.67
CA ILE A 124 26.42 43.75 -12.92
C ILE A 124 27.52 43.27 -13.87
N ARG A 125 27.22 42.31 -14.76
CA ARG A 125 28.17 41.75 -15.73
C ARG A 125 28.78 42.84 -16.63
N ARG A 126 27.95 43.73 -17.18
CA ARG A 126 28.42 44.87 -18.01
C ARG A 126 29.27 45.88 -17.26
N ASP A 127 29.03 46.11 -15.97
CA ASP A 127 29.85 46.99 -15.13
C ASP A 127 31.23 46.37 -14.89
N ILE A 128 31.28 45.06 -14.59
CA ILE A 128 32.52 44.28 -14.47
C ILE A 128 33.31 44.32 -15.79
N ASP A 129 32.68 43.98 -16.92
CA ASP A 129 33.31 44.02 -18.25
C ASP A 129 33.91 45.40 -18.58
N PHE A 130 33.18 46.47 -18.27
CA PHE A 130 33.64 47.83 -18.49
C PHE A 130 34.89 48.14 -17.64
N HIS A 131 34.87 47.76 -16.36
CA HIS A 131 35.99 47.95 -15.44
C HIS A 131 37.20 47.06 -15.76
N GLN A 132 37.01 45.87 -16.33
CA GLN A 132 38.10 45.00 -16.81
C GLN A 132 38.72 45.48 -18.13
N THR A 133 37.91 45.90 -19.11
CA THR A 133 38.37 46.14 -20.51
C THR A 133 38.88 47.56 -20.77
N THR A 134 38.54 48.53 -19.93
CA THR A 134 38.93 49.93 -20.16
C THR A 134 40.43 50.17 -19.88
N SER A 135 41.08 50.98 -20.73
CA SER A 135 42.49 51.36 -20.60
C SER A 135 42.76 52.19 -19.33
N GLY A 136 43.08 51.51 -18.22
CA GLY A 136 43.14 52.10 -16.87
C GLY A 136 42.11 51.51 -15.89
N GLY A 137 41.56 50.34 -16.21
CA GLY A 137 40.55 49.62 -15.43
C GLY A 137 40.86 49.47 -13.95
N ASP A 138 39.82 49.65 -13.13
CA ASP A 138 39.88 49.57 -11.68
C ASP A 138 39.75 48.10 -11.26
N LEU A 139 40.85 47.37 -11.30
CA LEU A 139 40.90 45.95 -10.90
C LEU A 139 40.62 45.77 -9.41
N ASP A 140 40.92 46.79 -8.59
CA ASP A 140 40.63 46.77 -7.15
C ASP A 140 39.10 46.84 -6.92
N TYR A 141 38.37 47.59 -7.74
CA TYR A 141 36.90 47.57 -7.76
C TYR A 141 36.34 46.20 -8.15
N VAL A 142 36.84 45.57 -9.23
CA VAL A 142 36.38 44.24 -9.67
C VAL A 142 36.63 43.19 -8.59
N ALA A 143 37.81 43.20 -7.96
CA ALA A 143 38.13 42.31 -6.84
C ALA A 143 37.22 42.55 -5.61
N ALA A 144 36.95 43.81 -5.27
CA ALA A 144 36.06 44.13 -4.16
C ALA A 144 34.59 43.70 -4.40
N GLN A 145 34.12 43.79 -5.65
CA GLN A 145 32.79 43.29 -6.03
C GLN A 145 32.74 41.76 -6.02
N ARG A 146 33.81 41.08 -6.48
CA ARG A 146 33.96 39.62 -6.40
C ARG A 146 33.87 39.13 -4.95
N ASP A 147 34.67 39.70 -4.06
CA ASP A 147 34.68 39.39 -2.62
C ASP A 147 33.33 39.69 -1.94
N ALA A 148 32.53 40.62 -2.49
CA ALA A 148 31.18 40.89 -2.01
C ALA A 148 30.17 39.85 -2.49
N ALA A 149 30.23 39.46 -3.77
CA ALA A 149 29.38 38.42 -4.35
C ALA A 149 29.64 37.04 -3.72
N GLU A 150 30.90 36.62 -3.59
CA GLU A 150 31.28 35.37 -2.93
C GLU A 150 30.79 35.29 -1.46
N ARG A 151 30.72 36.43 -0.76
CA ARG A 151 30.15 36.49 0.61
C ARG A 151 28.62 36.47 0.62
N ALA A 152 27.97 37.12 -0.34
CA ALA A 152 26.51 37.21 -0.43
C ALA A 152 25.85 35.91 -0.91
N LEU A 153 26.53 35.13 -1.76
CA LEU A 153 26.08 33.83 -2.28
C LEU A 153 26.45 32.63 -1.38
N ARG A 154 27.23 32.88 -0.32
CA ARG A 154 27.67 31.84 0.62
C ARG A 154 26.57 31.23 1.49
N PRO A 155 25.61 32.02 2.03
CA PRO A 155 24.40 31.47 2.61
C PRO A 155 23.56 30.81 1.52
N ASP A 156 22.88 29.72 1.86
CA ASP A 156 21.85 29.14 1.00
C ASP A 156 20.71 30.17 0.81
N PRO A 157 20.41 30.62 -0.42
CA PRO A 157 19.34 31.57 -0.69
C PRO A 157 17.96 30.89 -0.77
N VAL A 158 17.88 29.57 -0.90
CA VAL A 158 16.62 28.83 -1.07
C VAL A 158 15.79 28.91 0.21
N GLY A 159 14.55 29.39 0.09
CA GLY A 159 13.66 29.60 1.24
C GLY A 159 13.98 30.85 2.07
N ALA A 160 14.99 31.65 1.70
CA ALA A 160 15.27 32.95 2.32
C ALA A 160 14.25 34.05 1.92
N GLY A 161 13.27 33.69 1.08
CA GLY A 161 12.11 34.48 0.70
C GLY A 161 12.31 35.29 -0.59
N PRO A 162 11.21 35.70 -1.28
CA PRO A 162 11.28 36.13 -2.69
C PRO A 162 12.24 37.28 -2.99
N ARG A 163 12.40 38.23 -2.06
CA ARG A 163 13.33 39.36 -2.22
C ARG A 163 14.80 38.96 -2.06
N THR A 164 15.09 37.97 -1.22
CA THR A 164 16.45 37.46 -1.00
C THR A 164 16.85 36.55 -2.17
N GLU A 165 15.94 35.68 -2.59
CA GLU A 165 16.10 34.77 -3.74
C GLU A 165 16.30 35.55 -5.04
N ALA A 166 15.51 36.59 -5.31
CA ALA A 166 15.69 37.45 -6.49
C ALA A 166 17.05 38.20 -6.46
N ALA A 167 17.49 38.69 -5.30
CA ALA A 167 18.78 39.36 -5.17
C ALA A 167 19.96 38.38 -5.34
N ALA A 168 19.83 37.15 -4.85
CA ALA A 168 20.79 36.09 -5.08
C ALA A 168 20.85 35.69 -6.57
N LEU A 169 19.69 35.61 -7.25
CA LEU A 169 19.62 35.28 -8.68
C LEU A 169 20.29 36.36 -9.54
N ALA A 170 20.13 37.64 -9.19
CA ALA A 170 20.82 38.75 -9.85
C ALA A 170 22.35 38.67 -9.66
N LEU A 171 22.82 38.34 -8.46
CA LEU A 171 24.25 38.18 -8.19
C LEU A 171 24.84 36.94 -8.88
N ALA A 172 24.13 35.81 -8.84
CA ALA A 172 24.55 34.56 -9.47
C ALA A 172 24.64 34.73 -11.00
N SER A 173 23.57 35.21 -11.64
CA SER A 173 23.57 35.48 -13.08
C SER A 173 24.62 36.52 -13.50
N GLY A 174 24.83 37.59 -12.72
CA GLY A 174 25.84 38.61 -13.01
C GLY A 174 27.29 38.12 -12.96
N TRP A 175 27.57 37.04 -12.23
CA TRP A 175 28.90 36.44 -12.07
C TRP A 175 29.04 35.04 -12.69
N HIS A 176 28.03 34.55 -13.40
CA HIS A 176 28.04 33.26 -14.08
C HIS A 176 29.25 33.12 -15.01
N GLY A 177 29.98 32.00 -14.88
CA GLY A 177 31.22 31.70 -15.61
C GLY A 177 32.49 32.36 -15.04
N GLU A 178 32.38 33.30 -14.10
CA GLU A 178 33.51 33.98 -13.44
C GLU A 178 33.69 33.54 -11.96
N LEU A 179 32.64 32.97 -11.35
CA LEU A 179 32.58 32.48 -9.98
C LEU A 179 31.93 31.10 -9.87
N GLU A 180 32.68 30.10 -9.40
CA GLU A 180 32.21 28.73 -9.13
C GLU A 180 30.97 28.70 -8.22
N ILE A 181 30.95 29.53 -7.16
CA ILE A 181 29.78 29.65 -6.26
C ILE A 181 28.59 30.40 -6.90
N ALA A 182 28.82 31.20 -7.93
CA ALA A 182 27.74 31.83 -8.68
C ALA A 182 27.09 30.83 -9.63
N ASP A 183 27.87 29.92 -10.21
CA ASP A 183 27.37 28.83 -11.05
C ASP A 183 26.54 27.83 -10.21
N GLU A 184 27.09 27.36 -9.07
CA GLU A 184 26.38 26.50 -8.09
C GLU A 184 25.03 27.12 -7.67
N ARG A 185 25.04 28.40 -7.26
CA ARG A 185 23.82 29.08 -6.81
C ARG A 185 22.88 29.47 -7.94
N LEU A 186 23.35 29.57 -9.18
CA LEU A 186 22.48 29.82 -10.32
C LEU A 186 21.63 28.58 -10.59
N ASP A 187 22.20 27.39 -10.56
CA ASP A 187 21.46 26.13 -10.75
C ASP A 187 20.41 25.90 -9.64
N ASP A 188 20.78 26.13 -8.37
CA ASP A 188 19.85 26.10 -7.23
C ASP A 188 18.64 27.05 -7.46
N LEU A 189 18.92 28.28 -7.89
CA LEU A 189 17.91 29.31 -8.05
C LEU A 189 17.08 29.14 -9.33
N VAL A 190 17.66 28.66 -10.43
CA VAL A 190 16.90 28.30 -11.64
C VAL A 190 15.96 27.14 -11.34
N THR A 191 16.39 26.16 -10.54
CA THR A 191 15.52 25.09 -10.04
C THR A 191 14.37 25.63 -9.18
N LEU A 192 14.66 26.55 -8.25
CA LEU A 192 13.66 27.22 -7.41
C LEU A 192 12.68 28.11 -8.20
N TYR A 193 13.11 28.75 -9.28
CA TYR A 193 12.22 29.54 -10.12
C TYR A 193 11.41 28.66 -11.07
N ARG A 194 11.98 27.55 -11.57
CA ARG A 194 11.27 26.54 -12.37
C ARG A 194 10.11 25.92 -11.59
N SER A 195 10.30 25.58 -10.31
CA SER A 195 9.22 25.09 -9.43
C SER A 195 8.08 26.10 -9.21
N ARG A 196 8.36 27.40 -9.38
CA ARG A 196 7.40 28.51 -9.27
C ARG A 196 6.77 28.90 -10.61
N GLY A 197 6.97 28.08 -11.65
CA GLY A 197 6.42 28.31 -12.98
C GLY A 197 7.19 29.34 -13.81
N VAL A 198 8.50 29.45 -13.62
CA VAL A 198 9.37 30.39 -14.33
C VAL A 198 10.58 29.66 -14.91
N VAL A 199 10.69 29.59 -16.23
CA VAL A 199 11.87 29.02 -16.89
C VAL A 199 12.90 30.13 -17.08
N ILE A 200 14.14 29.85 -16.70
CA ILE A 200 15.31 30.69 -16.95
C ILE A 200 16.26 29.86 -17.82
N ASP A 201 16.54 30.32 -19.02
CA ASP A 201 17.41 29.63 -19.99
C ASP A 201 18.87 30.12 -19.83
N ILE A 202 19.72 29.30 -19.23
CA ILE A 202 21.12 29.66 -18.96
C ILE A 202 21.99 29.58 -20.23
N GLU A 203 21.63 28.76 -21.22
CA GLU A 203 22.50 28.44 -22.37
C GLU A 203 22.45 29.50 -23.48
N ASP A 204 21.27 30.07 -23.75
CA ASP A 204 21.08 31.03 -24.86
C ASP A 204 21.37 32.49 -24.44
N ASP A 205 20.62 33.04 -23.49
CA ASP A 205 20.65 34.49 -23.17
C ASP A 205 20.16 34.87 -21.75
N MET A 206 20.10 33.93 -20.80
CA MET A 206 19.43 34.11 -19.49
C MET A 206 17.92 34.42 -19.60
N SER A 207 17.27 34.21 -20.74
CA SER A 207 15.87 34.63 -20.92
C SER A 207 14.93 33.97 -19.93
N VAL A 208 14.02 34.81 -19.42
CA VAL A 208 13.06 34.42 -18.39
C VAL A 208 11.66 34.36 -19.01
N THR A 209 11.12 33.15 -19.15
CA THR A 209 9.77 32.90 -19.64
C THR A 209 8.87 32.37 -18.53
N ALA A 210 7.55 32.52 -18.69
CA ALA A 210 6.65 31.72 -17.89
C ALA A 210 6.86 30.26 -18.31
N ALA A 211 7.02 29.34 -17.34
CA ALA A 211 6.72 27.96 -17.65
C ALA A 211 5.25 27.89 -18.09
N ASP A 212 4.93 27.04 -19.06
CA ASP A 212 3.53 26.69 -19.27
C ASP A 212 2.97 26.16 -17.94
N PRO A 213 1.79 26.62 -17.51
CA PRO A 213 1.25 26.27 -16.20
C PRO A 213 1.07 24.76 -16.15
N VAL A 214 1.86 24.11 -15.28
CA VAL A 214 1.78 22.66 -15.05
C VAL A 214 0.34 22.33 -14.73
N THR A 215 -0.33 21.68 -15.68
CA THR A 215 -1.74 21.34 -15.54
C THR A 215 -1.83 20.20 -14.54
N PRO A 216 -2.46 20.38 -13.37
CA PRO A 216 -2.49 19.35 -12.35
C PRO A 216 -3.34 18.17 -12.83
N ALA A 217 -2.89 16.94 -12.55
CA ALA A 217 -3.66 15.76 -12.90
C ALA A 217 -4.99 15.68 -12.12
N LEU A 218 -6.07 15.46 -12.86
CA LEU A 218 -7.45 15.42 -12.39
C LEU A 218 -7.99 14.00 -12.42
N GLY A 219 -8.53 13.54 -11.29
CA GLY A 219 -9.02 12.17 -11.14
C GLY A 219 -7.91 11.15 -10.90
N HIS A 220 -8.28 10.01 -10.30
CA HIS A 220 -7.33 9.01 -9.80
C HIS A 220 -6.47 8.39 -10.92
N GLY A 221 -7.08 7.94 -12.02
CA GLY A 221 -6.35 7.27 -13.10
C GLY A 221 -5.35 8.16 -13.83
N GLN A 222 -5.65 9.45 -14.05
CA GLN A 222 -4.69 10.39 -14.64
C GLN A 222 -3.50 10.64 -13.70
N ARG A 223 -3.74 10.76 -12.39
CA ARG A 223 -2.67 10.93 -11.37
C ARG A 223 -1.75 9.72 -11.30
N VAL A 224 -2.32 8.51 -11.25
CA VAL A 224 -1.52 7.26 -11.24
C VAL A 224 -0.77 7.09 -12.56
N ALA A 225 -1.39 7.37 -13.70
CA ALA A 225 -0.72 7.36 -15.00
C ALA A 225 0.43 8.37 -15.08
N GLN A 226 0.28 9.56 -14.48
CA GLN A 226 1.35 10.56 -14.37
C GLN A 226 2.51 10.04 -13.51
N LEU A 227 2.22 9.49 -12.33
CA LEU A 227 3.23 8.90 -11.44
C LEU A 227 3.99 7.77 -12.13
N HIS A 228 3.28 6.84 -12.79
CA HIS A 228 3.86 5.76 -13.59
C HIS A 228 4.75 6.26 -14.72
N ALA A 229 4.33 7.31 -15.43
CA ALA A 229 5.13 7.93 -16.48
C ALA A 229 6.40 8.60 -15.93
N VAL A 230 6.31 9.33 -14.82
CA VAL A 230 7.45 9.98 -14.14
C VAL A 230 8.46 8.94 -13.67
N VAL A 231 8.01 7.89 -12.96
CA VAL A 231 8.86 6.77 -12.53
C VAL A 231 9.57 6.13 -13.72
N ALA A 232 8.84 5.85 -14.81
CA ALA A 232 9.42 5.22 -16.00
C ALA A 232 10.46 6.12 -16.70
N VAL A 233 10.18 7.42 -16.82
CA VAL A 233 11.08 8.42 -17.41
C VAL A 233 12.35 8.59 -16.58
N ASN A 234 12.24 8.72 -15.26
CA ASN A 234 13.39 8.89 -14.39
C ASN A 234 14.28 7.63 -14.33
N GLN A 235 13.67 6.44 -14.26
CA GLN A 235 14.39 5.17 -14.37
C GLN A 235 15.14 5.04 -15.69
N ALA A 236 14.52 5.47 -16.81
CA ALA A 236 15.19 5.47 -18.12
C ALA A 236 16.33 6.49 -18.20
N ARG A 237 16.16 7.70 -17.65
CA ARG A 237 17.20 8.74 -17.61
C ARG A 237 18.39 8.26 -16.78
N HIS A 238 18.15 7.83 -15.54
CA HIS A 238 19.20 7.31 -14.66
C HIS A 238 19.91 6.10 -15.27
N ARG A 239 19.17 5.17 -15.91
CA ARG A 239 19.80 4.01 -16.54
C ARG A 239 20.64 4.36 -17.76
N ARG A 240 20.26 5.37 -18.53
CA ARG A 240 21.09 5.92 -19.64
C ARG A 240 22.36 6.57 -19.10
N GLU A 241 22.26 7.33 -18.01
CA GLU A 241 23.40 7.95 -17.32
C GLU A 241 24.38 6.89 -16.78
N GLU A 242 23.90 5.86 -16.06
CA GLU A 242 24.73 4.73 -15.61
C GLU A 242 25.47 4.02 -16.75
N LEU A 243 24.87 3.95 -17.94
CA LEU A 243 25.48 3.34 -19.12
C LEU A 243 26.59 4.23 -19.70
N LEU A 244 26.37 5.54 -19.78
CA LEU A 244 27.38 6.52 -20.23
C LEU A 244 28.58 6.57 -19.27
N ASP A 245 28.32 6.64 -17.96
CA ASP A 245 29.36 6.58 -16.91
C ASP A 245 30.17 5.28 -16.99
N ALA A 246 29.51 4.16 -17.23
CA ALA A 246 30.18 2.87 -17.41
C ALA A 246 31.04 2.86 -18.69
N GLU A 247 30.56 3.44 -19.80
CA GLU A 247 31.29 3.53 -21.07
C GLU A 247 32.56 4.38 -20.94
N ASP A 248 32.45 5.57 -20.35
CA ASP A 248 33.60 6.46 -20.08
C ASP A 248 34.60 5.81 -19.11
N ALA A 249 34.10 5.16 -18.04
CA ALA A 249 34.95 4.41 -17.13
C ALA A 249 35.67 3.25 -17.84
N ALA A 250 34.99 2.46 -18.66
CA ALA A 250 35.57 1.33 -19.38
C ALA A 250 36.60 1.78 -20.42
N ALA A 251 36.30 2.83 -21.18
CA ALA A 251 37.20 3.47 -22.14
C ALA A 251 38.47 4.02 -21.46
N GLY A 252 38.33 4.62 -20.27
CA GLY A 252 39.44 5.11 -19.46
C GLY A 252 40.35 4.00 -18.90
N HIS A 253 39.84 2.77 -18.72
CA HIS A 253 40.61 1.65 -18.18
C HIS A 253 41.39 0.85 -19.23
N SER A 254 40.71 0.26 -20.22
CA SER A 254 41.37 -0.51 -21.29
C SER A 254 40.40 -0.94 -22.40
N LEU A 255 40.92 -1.24 -23.59
CA LEU A 255 40.14 -1.83 -24.69
C LEU A 255 39.41 -3.12 -24.25
N ALA A 256 40.03 -3.96 -23.44
CA ALA A 256 39.40 -5.21 -22.96
C ALA A 256 38.28 -4.97 -21.92
N ALA A 257 38.26 -3.81 -21.26
CA ALA A 257 37.15 -3.40 -20.40
C ALA A 257 35.99 -2.85 -21.24
N ALA A 258 36.29 -2.04 -22.27
CA ALA A 258 35.29 -1.57 -23.23
C ALA A 258 34.63 -2.72 -24.01
N ASP A 259 35.42 -3.68 -24.50
CA ASP A 259 34.92 -4.90 -25.17
C ASP A 259 34.00 -5.73 -24.24
N ALA A 260 34.32 -5.79 -22.95
CA ALA A 260 33.51 -6.52 -21.95
C ALA A 260 32.19 -5.79 -21.65
N LEU A 261 32.24 -4.47 -21.45
CA LEU A 261 31.05 -3.66 -21.24
C LEU A 261 30.11 -3.72 -22.46
N ALA A 262 30.63 -3.59 -23.67
CA ALA A 262 29.84 -3.68 -24.89
C ALA A 262 29.07 -5.02 -24.98
N ALA A 263 29.69 -6.13 -24.56
CA ALA A 263 29.03 -7.44 -24.50
C ALA A 263 27.98 -7.52 -23.37
N ASP A 264 28.21 -6.87 -22.22
CA ASP A 264 27.23 -6.80 -21.13
C ASP A 264 26.03 -5.90 -21.50
N VAL A 265 26.26 -4.82 -22.26
CA VAL A 265 25.22 -3.94 -22.83
C VAL A 265 24.39 -4.68 -23.88
N GLU A 266 25.03 -5.39 -24.83
CA GLU A 266 24.34 -6.24 -25.80
C GLU A 266 23.48 -7.31 -25.09
N ALA A 267 24.01 -7.95 -24.03
CA ALA A 267 23.29 -8.94 -23.24
C ALA A 267 22.17 -8.36 -22.33
N ALA A 268 22.22 -7.06 -22.01
CA ALA A 268 21.15 -6.34 -21.33
C ALA A 268 20.03 -5.98 -22.31
N LEU A 269 20.39 -5.42 -23.48
CA LEU A 269 19.46 -5.14 -24.57
C LEU A 269 18.71 -6.41 -25.01
N ASP A 270 19.40 -7.52 -25.25
CA ASP A 270 18.82 -8.82 -25.60
C ASP A 270 17.84 -9.36 -24.54
N ARG A 271 18.00 -8.95 -23.27
CA ARG A 271 17.13 -9.35 -22.16
C ARG A 271 15.88 -8.49 -22.12
N ASP A 272 16.04 -7.18 -22.23
CA ASP A 272 14.91 -6.25 -22.18
C ASP A 272 14.08 -6.29 -23.46
N GLU A 273 14.66 -6.47 -24.65
CA GLU A 273 13.89 -6.75 -25.86
C GLU A 273 13.02 -8.01 -25.73
N ARG A 274 13.45 -9.03 -24.97
CA ARG A 274 12.63 -10.22 -24.73
C ARG A 274 11.50 -9.93 -23.74
N ALA A 275 11.71 -9.04 -22.77
CA ALA A 275 10.68 -8.59 -21.85
C ALA A 275 9.65 -7.67 -22.53
N LEU A 276 10.08 -6.78 -23.43
CA LEU A 276 9.22 -5.85 -24.18
C LEU A 276 8.31 -6.55 -25.19
N ARG A 277 8.67 -7.77 -25.63
CA ARG A 277 7.83 -8.63 -26.48
C ARG A 277 6.76 -9.42 -25.71
N VAL A 278 6.76 -9.35 -24.37
CA VAL A 278 5.68 -9.94 -23.55
C VAL A 278 4.52 -8.95 -23.51
N ASP A 279 3.32 -9.42 -23.84
CA ASP A 279 2.10 -8.64 -23.62
C ASP A 279 1.77 -8.62 -22.13
N VAL A 280 1.67 -7.43 -21.54
CA VAL A 280 1.29 -7.21 -20.13
C VAL A 280 -0.20 -6.87 -19.97
N GLY A 281 -0.95 -6.82 -21.07
CA GLY A 281 -2.39 -6.58 -21.08
C GLY A 281 -2.77 -5.29 -20.35
N SER A 282 -3.62 -5.41 -19.32
CA SER A 282 -4.12 -4.28 -18.52
C SER A 282 -3.29 -3.99 -17.25
N ASN A 283 -2.11 -4.61 -17.08
CA ASN A 283 -1.26 -4.44 -15.91
C ASN A 283 -0.49 -3.11 -15.98
N ARG A 284 -1.06 -2.01 -15.47
CA ARG A 284 -0.49 -0.66 -15.58
C ARG A 284 0.90 -0.54 -14.93
N ASP A 285 1.11 -1.15 -13.77
CA ASP A 285 2.42 -1.14 -13.11
C ASP A 285 3.48 -1.86 -13.98
N ALA A 286 3.12 -2.97 -14.63
CA ALA A 286 4.01 -3.63 -15.59
C ALA A 286 4.22 -2.81 -16.87
N MET A 287 3.23 -2.02 -17.31
CA MET A 287 3.38 -1.07 -18.42
C MET A 287 4.39 0.04 -18.08
N ALA A 288 4.41 0.55 -16.85
CA ALA A 288 5.43 1.51 -16.39
C ALA A 288 6.85 0.93 -16.49
N LEU A 289 7.05 -0.30 -16.01
CA LEU A 289 8.35 -1.01 -16.12
C LEU A 289 8.76 -1.30 -17.56
N GLN A 290 7.80 -1.63 -18.44
CA GLN A 290 8.08 -1.76 -19.87
C GLN A 290 8.42 -0.41 -20.50
N LEU A 291 7.76 0.68 -20.11
CA LEU A 291 8.05 2.01 -20.62
C LEU A 291 9.47 2.44 -20.25
N ALA A 292 9.90 2.22 -19.00
CA ALA A 292 11.27 2.51 -18.56
C ALA A 292 12.32 1.83 -19.45
N LYS A 293 12.12 0.54 -19.75
CA LYS A 293 12.99 -0.26 -20.63
C LYS A 293 12.91 0.19 -22.09
N ALA A 294 11.71 0.50 -22.58
CA ALA A 294 11.48 0.97 -23.94
C ALA A 294 12.19 2.31 -24.16
N LEU A 295 12.06 3.26 -23.24
CA LEU A 295 12.75 4.56 -23.26
C LEU A 295 14.27 4.39 -23.15
N THR A 296 14.76 3.53 -22.25
CA THR A 296 16.19 3.23 -22.12
C THR A 296 16.80 2.80 -23.45
N TRP A 297 16.16 1.86 -24.15
CA TRP A 297 16.72 1.20 -25.33
C TRP A 297 16.21 1.70 -26.69
N ARG A 298 15.34 2.73 -26.72
CA ARG A 298 14.65 3.26 -27.93
C ARG A 298 15.57 3.51 -29.12
N GLU A 299 16.76 4.07 -28.88
CA GLU A 299 17.71 4.41 -29.94
C GLU A 299 18.52 3.19 -30.44
N ALA A 300 18.61 2.14 -29.63
CA ALA A 300 19.36 0.92 -29.93
C ALA A 300 18.49 -0.23 -30.49
N SER A 301 17.16 -0.18 -30.30
CA SER A 301 16.24 -1.25 -30.72
C SER A 301 14.93 -0.72 -31.32
N GLU A 302 14.61 -1.23 -32.52
CA GLU A 302 13.31 -1.03 -33.19
C GLU A 302 12.15 -1.56 -32.33
N VAL A 303 12.35 -2.64 -31.56
CA VAL A 303 11.33 -3.18 -30.65
C VAL A 303 11.10 -2.24 -29.47
N ALA A 304 12.16 -1.66 -28.92
CA ALA A 304 12.04 -0.67 -27.86
C ALA A 304 11.36 0.62 -28.35
N ALA A 305 11.70 1.11 -29.55
CA ALA A 305 11.05 2.26 -30.17
C ALA A 305 9.54 2.04 -30.38
N ILE A 306 9.15 0.94 -31.03
CA ILE A 306 7.74 0.58 -31.23
C ILE A 306 7.03 0.45 -29.87
N LYS A 307 7.66 -0.18 -28.88
CA LYS A 307 7.01 -0.37 -27.57
C LYS A 307 6.85 0.94 -26.78
N ALA A 308 7.76 1.90 -26.95
CA ALA A 308 7.59 3.23 -26.40
C ALA A 308 6.40 3.96 -27.06
N GLU A 309 6.28 3.90 -28.39
CA GLU A 309 5.12 4.47 -29.11
C GLU A 309 3.78 3.85 -28.67
N GLU A 310 3.71 2.51 -28.52
CA GLU A 310 2.52 1.83 -27.99
C GLU A 310 2.15 2.31 -26.57
N LEU A 311 3.12 2.30 -25.64
CA LEU A 311 2.86 2.60 -24.23
C LEU A 311 2.57 4.08 -23.98
N THR A 312 3.20 4.98 -24.73
CA THR A 312 2.89 6.42 -24.66
C THR A 312 1.53 6.74 -25.27
N ALA A 313 1.06 6.00 -26.28
CA ALA A 313 -0.29 6.14 -26.81
C ALA A 313 -1.37 5.67 -25.81
N GLU A 314 -1.11 4.61 -25.02
CA GLU A 314 -2.01 4.18 -23.93
C GLU A 314 -2.06 5.21 -22.78
N LEU A 315 -0.93 5.83 -22.41
CA LEU A 315 -0.88 6.93 -21.44
C LEU A 315 -1.62 8.18 -21.94
N ALA A 316 -1.60 8.45 -23.25
CA ALA A 316 -2.32 9.57 -23.84
C ALA A 316 -3.85 9.44 -23.71
N TRP A 317 -4.41 8.23 -23.54
CA TRP A 317 -5.84 8.07 -23.21
C TRP A 317 -6.20 8.65 -21.83
N TRP A 318 -5.24 8.66 -20.90
CA TRP A 318 -5.34 9.36 -19.62
C TRP A 318 -4.94 10.83 -19.70
N GLY A 319 -4.61 11.37 -20.87
CA GLY A 319 -4.08 12.73 -21.03
C GLY A 319 -2.69 12.91 -20.44
N VAL A 320 -1.93 11.83 -20.25
CA VAL A 320 -0.52 11.89 -19.85
C VAL A 320 0.34 11.84 -21.10
N ARG A 321 1.11 12.90 -21.34
CA ARG A 321 2.01 13.03 -22.48
C ARG A 321 3.43 12.79 -22.01
N VAL A 322 4.13 11.88 -22.66
CA VAL A 322 5.55 11.60 -22.41
C VAL A 322 6.33 12.04 -23.63
N ASP A 323 7.24 13.01 -23.46
CA ASP A 323 8.21 13.30 -24.50
C ASP A 323 9.31 12.24 -24.46
N VAL A 324 9.42 11.47 -25.55
CA VAL A 324 10.34 10.35 -25.68
C VAL A 324 11.76 10.76 -26.07
N ASP A 325 11.94 12.00 -26.52
CA ASP A 325 13.23 12.60 -26.92
C ASP A 325 13.82 13.40 -25.75
N GLU A 326 13.03 14.26 -25.11
CA GLU A 326 13.44 15.04 -23.93
C GLU A 326 13.43 14.22 -22.62
N LEU A 327 12.78 13.05 -22.62
CA LEU A 327 12.47 12.27 -21.42
C LEU A 327 11.76 13.15 -20.37
N SER A 328 10.62 13.73 -20.75
CA SER A 328 9.80 14.61 -19.91
C SER A 328 8.35 14.14 -19.84
N VAL A 329 7.61 14.54 -18.81
CA VAL A 329 6.20 14.16 -18.59
C VAL A 329 5.36 15.41 -18.38
N SER A 330 4.24 15.51 -19.10
CA SER A 330 3.27 16.60 -18.99
C SER A 330 1.82 16.08 -19.03
N ILE A 331 0.89 16.92 -18.60
CA ILE A 331 -0.55 16.65 -18.68
C ILE A 331 -1.15 17.43 -19.85
N ASP A 332 -2.03 16.77 -20.60
CA ASP A 332 -2.82 17.36 -21.68
C ASP A 332 -3.93 18.26 -21.09
N PRO A 333 -3.88 19.59 -21.28
CA PRO A 333 -4.90 20.49 -20.75
C PRO A 333 -6.24 20.42 -21.48
N GLU A 334 -6.31 19.75 -22.64
CA GLU A 334 -7.57 19.56 -23.38
C GLU A 334 -8.34 18.30 -22.95
N LEU A 335 -7.70 17.37 -22.23
CA LEU A 335 -8.32 16.12 -21.78
C LEU A 335 -8.86 16.24 -20.34
N ASP A 336 -10.16 16.03 -20.18
CA ASP A 336 -10.80 15.96 -18.87
C ASP A 336 -10.55 14.60 -18.19
N GLY A 337 -9.55 14.57 -17.31
CA GLY A 337 -9.19 13.40 -16.51
C GLY A 337 -10.32 12.88 -15.61
N HIS A 338 -11.30 13.72 -15.21
CA HIS A 338 -12.48 13.23 -14.51
C HIS A 338 -13.41 12.45 -15.43
N THR A 339 -13.64 12.91 -16.67
CA THR A 339 -14.43 12.16 -17.64
C THR A 339 -13.77 10.83 -18.00
N ALA A 340 -12.44 10.80 -18.18
CA ALA A 340 -11.70 9.55 -18.42
C ALA A 340 -11.79 8.57 -17.23
N GLN A 341 -11.67 9.07 -15.99
CA GLN A 341 -11.86 8.28 -14.77
C GLN A 341 -13.26 7.67 -14.70
N VAL A 342 -14.31 8.47 -14.94
CA VAL A 342 -15.71 8.01 -14.94
C VAL A 342 -15.95 6.98 -16.05
N GLU A 343 -15.32 7.12 -17.22
CA GLU A 343 -15.41 6.10 -18.27
C GLU A 343 -14.72 4.78 -17.83
N ALA A 344 -13.55 4.86 -17.20
CA ALA A 344 -12.84 3.69 -16.67
C ALA A 344 -13.67 2.93 -15.61
N GLU A 345 -14.27 3.66 -14.66
CA GLU A 345 -15.16 3.08 -13.64
C GLU A 345 -16.40 2.43 -14.26
N ALA A 346 -17.01 3.07 -15.26
CA ALA A 346 -18.18 2.53 -15.96
C ALA A 346 -17.82 1.27 -16.76
N ARG A 347 -16.62 1.21 -17.36
CA ARG A 347 -16.07 0.00 -17.99
C ARG A 347 -15.84 -1.11 -16.96
N ALA A 348 -15.33 -0.81 -15.76
CA ALA A 348 -15.15 -1.78 -14.67
C ALA A 348 -16.49 -2.39 -14.21
N VAL A 349 -17.50 -1.53 -13.97
CA VAL A 349 -18.89 -1.95 -13.70
C VAL A 349 -19.39 -2.86 -14.83
N ARG A 350 -19.18 -2.48 -16.10
CA ARG A 350 -19.61 -3.28 -17.25
C ARG A 350 -18.93 -4.65 -17.32
N VAL A 351 -17.64 -4.76 -17.02
CA VAL A 351 -16.92 -6.05 -16.94
C VAL A 351 -17.53 -6.94 -15.86
N ARG A 352 -17.84 -6.38 -14.68
CA ARG A 352 -18.51 -7.07 -13.57
C ARG A 352 -19.93 -7.53 -13.94
N GLU A 353 -20.69 -6.72 -14.69
CA GLU A 353 -21.99 -7.10 -15.27
C GLU A 353 -21.87 -8.26 -16.27
N MET A 354 -20.87 -8.25 -17.16
CA MET A 354 -20.65 -9.36 -18.08
C MET A 354 -20.22 -10.65 -17.36
N ALA A 355 -19.39 -10.54 -16.32
CA ALA A 355 -19.03 -11.67 -15.47
C ALA A 355 -20.26 -12.30 -14.80
N MET A 356 -21.26 -11.50 -14.38
CA MET A 356 -22.55 -11.99 -13.89
C MET A 356 -23.35 -12.74 -14.97
N VAL A 357 -23.43 -12.21 -16.20
CA VAL A 357 -24.12 -12.86 -17.33
C VAL A 357 -23.51 -14.24 -17.61
N GLU A 358 -22.18 -14.30 -17.73
CA GLU A 358 -21.47 -15.56 -17.97
C GLU A 358 -21.63 -16.57 -16.83
N ALA A 359 -21.52 -16.12 -15.58
CA ALA A 359 -21.68 -16.96 -14.40
C ALA A 359 -23.07 -17.62 -14.34
N VAL A 360 -24.12 -16.81 -14.56
CA VAL A 360 -25.50 -17.29 -14.58
C VAL A 360 -25.77 -18.19 -15.80
N ALA A 361 -25.16 -17.89 -16.96
CA ALA A 361 -25.19 -18.77 -18.13
C ALA A 361 -24.39 -20.09 -17.92
N GLY A 362 -23.36 -20.09 -17.08
CA GLY A 362 -22.61 -21.27 -16.66
C GLY A 362 -23.37 -22.16 -15.66
N ALA A 363 -24.24 -21.57 -14.84
CA ALA A 363 -24.92 -22.24 -13.74
C ALA A 363 -25.66 -23.54 -14.13
N ALA A 364 -25.68 -24.48 -13.18
CA ALA A 364 -26.26 -25.82 -13.30
C ALA A 364 -27.80 -25.83 -13.16
N LEU A 365 -28.47 -24.93 -13.89
CA LEU A 365 -29.92 -24.77 -13.90
C LEU A 365 -30.61 -25.77 -14.85
N PRO A 366 -31.85 -26.21 -14.57
CA PRO A 366 -32.64 -27.00 -15.51
C PRO A 366 -32.85 -26.27 -16.84
N ASP A 367 -32.73 -26.95 -17.99
CA ASP A 367 -32.72 -26.35 -19.34
C ASP A 367 -33.79 -25.25 -19.56
N GLY A 368 -35.05 -25.51 -19.16
CA GLY A 368 -36.14 -24.55 -19.32
C GLY A 368 -36.03 -23.31 -18.42
N VAL A 369 -35.42 -23.43 -17.24
CA VAL A 369 -35.07 -22.30 -16.37
C VAL A 369 -33.87 -21.56 -16.96
N LYS A 370 -32.85 -22.31 -17.40
CA LYS A 370 -31.63 -21.77 -17.99
C LYS A 370 -31.89 -20.90 -19.21
N THR A 371 -32.78 -21.32 -20.12
CA THR A 371 -33.19 -20.49 -21.26
C THR A 371 -33.90 -19.21 -20.80
N ALA A 372 -34.89 -19.31 -19.91
CA ALA A 372 -35.67 -18.14 -19.47
C ALA A 372 -34.83 -17.13 -18.68
N VAL A 373 -33.90 -17.60 -17.84
CA VAL A 373 -32.92 -16.74 -17.16
C VAL A 373 -31.94 -16.13 -18.17
N GLY A 374 -31.45 -16.92 -19.14
CA GLY A 374 -30.56 -16.44 -20.19
C GLY A 374 -31.18 -15.33 -21.06
N GLU A 375 -32.48 -15.42 -21.39
CA GLU A 375 -33.22 -14.38 -22.11
C GLU A 375 -33.29 -13.07 -21.31
N VAL A 376 -33.50 -13.13 -19.99
CA VAL A 376 -33.49 -11.96 -19.10
C VAL A 376 -32.08 -11.36 -18.98
N MET A 377 -31.06 -12.19 -18.74
CA MET A 377 -29.67 -11.74 -18.63
C MET A 377 -29.18 -11.10 -19.95
N ALA A 378 -29.54 -11.67 -21.11
CA ALA A 378 -29.20 -11.10 -22.41
C ALA A 378 -29.90 -9.75 -22.66
N THR A 379 -31.19 -9.64 -22.35
CA THR A 379 -31.94 -8.38 -22.48
C THR A 379 -31.37 -7.28 -21.56
N TRP A 380 -30.87 -7.66 -20.39
CA TRP A 380 -30.21 -6.75 -19.45
C TRP A 380 -28.79 -6.37 -19.91
N SER A 381 -28.00 -7.32 -20.43
CA SER A 381 -26.68 -7.01 -21.00
C SER A 381 -26.77 -6.15 -22.27
N ASP A 382 -27.82 -6.31 -23.08
CA ASP A 382 -28.04 -5.51 -24.29
C ASP A 382 -28.43 -4.04 -23.98
N GLN A 383 -28.55 -3.65 -22.70
CA GLN A 383 -28.61 -2.24 -22.32
C GLN A 383 -27.31 -1.54 -22.75
N TYR A 384 -27.45 -0.56 -23.64
CA TYR A 384 -26.34 0.14 -24.28
C TYR A 384 -25.46 0.89 -23.28
N PHE A 385 -24.17 0.58 -23.28
CA PHE A 385 -23.14 1.42 -22.67
C PHE A 385 -22.74 2.50 -23.68
N ASP A 386 -22.86 3.76 -23.26
CA ASP A 386 -22.51 4.97 -24.01
C ASP A 386 -21.42 5.68 -23.20
N SER A 387 -20.25 5.92 -23.79
CA SER A 387 -19.14 6.64 -23.13
C SER A 387 -19.58 8.02 -22.69
N ASP A 388 -20.39 8.70 -23.52
CA ASP A 388 -20.90 10.04 -23.28
C ASP A 388 -21.94 10.08 -22.13
N GLN A 389 -22.34 8.91 -21.61
CA GLN A 389 -23.26 8.74 -20.48
C GLN A 389 -22.68 7.86 -19.37
N ALA A 390 -21.35 7.69 -19.30
CA ALA A 390 -20.68 6.85 -18.31
C ALA A 390 -21.11 7.14 -16.85
N GLN A 391 -21.20 8.43 -16.46
CA GLN A 391 -21.71 8.81 -15.13
C GLN A 391 -23.14 8.33 -14.91
N VAL A 392 -24.03 8.50 -15.90
CA VAL A 392 -25.44 8.08 -15.80
C VAL A 392 -25.56 6.56 -15.72
N TYR A 393 -24.63 5.81 -16.34
CA TYR A 393 -24.57 4.35 -16.27
C TYR A 393 -24.17 3.84 -14.87
N ILE A 394 -23.21 4.52 -14.20
CA ILE A 394 -22.81 4.29 -12.81
C ILE A 394 -23.94 4.70 -11.84
N ASP A 395 -24.45 5.93 -11.94
CA ASP A 395 -25.54 6.45 -11.09
C ASP A 395 -26.79 5.57 -11.14
N ARG A 396 -27.02 4.89 -12.27
CA ARG A 396 -28.15 3.97 -12.46
C ARG A 396 -27.89 2.52 -12.07
N GLU A 397 -26.66 2.15 -11.71
CA GLU A 397 -26.29 0.77 -11.35
C GLU A 397 -27.26 0.15 -10.29
N PRO A 398 -27.68 0.85 -9.21
CA PRO A 398 -28.67 0.31 -8.27
C PRO A 398 -30.01 -0.02 -8.93
N TYR A 399 -30.55 0.89 -9.74
CA TYR A 399 -31.86 0.73 -10.39
C TYR A 399 -31.82 -0.35 -11.48
N ARG A 400 -30.76 -0.38 -12.31
CA ARG A 400 -30.57 -1.40 -13.36
C ARG A 400 -30.52 -2.82 -12.78
N TYR A 401 -30.04 -2.97 -11.54
CA TYR A 401 -30.04 -4.23 -10.81
C TYR A 401 -31.39 -4.55 -10.13
N GLU A 402 -32.10 -3.56 -9.58
CA GLU A 402 -33.47 -3.75 -9.08
C GLU A 402 -34.41 -4.21 -10.21
N ASP A 403 -34.30 -3.61 -11.40
CA ASP A 403 -35.00 -4.03 -12.62
C ASP A 403 -34.63 -5.48 -13.01
N LEU A 404 -33.34 -5.84 -12.99
CA LEU A 404 -32.88 -7.21 -13.24
C LEU A 404 -33.52 -8.22 -12.27
N ARG A 405 -33.50 -7.93 -10.95
CA ARG A 405 -34.14 -8.79 -9.94
C ARG A 405 -35.65 -8.86 -10.13
N ALA A 406 -36.30 -7.76 -10.53
CA ALA A 406 -37.72 -7.73 -10.81
C ALA A 406 -38.09 -8.60 -12.03
N GLU A 407 -37.29 -8.61 -13.10
CA GLU A 407 -37.47 -9.50 -14.25
C GLU A 407 -37.19 -10.97 -13.90
N LEU A 408 -36.07 -11.27 -13.24
CA LEU A 408 -35.75 -12.62 -12.77
C LEU A 408 -36.80 -13.18 -11.79
N GLY A 409 -37.40 -12.31 -10.97
CA GLY A 409 -38.51 -12.64 -10.08
C GLY A 409 -39.75 -13.20 -10.81
N LYS A 410 -39.96 -12.83 -12.08
CA LYS A 410 -41.05 -13.33 -12.95
C LYS A 410 -40.75 -14.73 -13.52
N VAL A 411 -39.48 -15.13 -13.58
CA VAL A 411 -39.08 -16.45 -14.08
C VAL A 411 -39.48 -17.53 -13.06
N ARG A 412 -40.16 -18.57 -13.56
CA ARG A 412 -40.60 -19.72 -12.75
C ARG A 412 -39.43 -20.71 -12.60
N MET A 413 -38.89 -20.77 -11.39
CA MET A 413 -37.78 -21.64 -11.00
C MET A 413 -38.01 -22.18 -9.59
N SER A 414 -37.24 -23.18 -9.14
CA SER A 414 -37.33 -23.64 -7.74
C SER A 414 -36.74 -22.62 -6.77
N GLU A 415 -37.03 -22.73 -5.48
CA GLU A 415 -36.42 -21.88 -4.44
C GLU A 415 -34.89 -22.05 -4.40
N THR A 416 -34.39 -23.27 -4.66
CA THR A 416 -32.95 -23.57 -4.74
C THR A 416 -32.29 -22.93 -5.97
N ASP A 417 -32.93 -23.03 -7.14
CA ASP A 417 -32.45 -22.35 -8.36
C ASP A 417 -32.40 -20.84 -8.16
N ARG A 418 -33.44 -20.28 -7.52
CA ARG A 418 -33.55 -18.86 -7.21
C ARG A 418 -32.47 -18.40 -6.25
N ALA A 419 -32.25 -19.12 -5.15
CA ALA A 419 -31.19 -18.83 -4.20
C ALA A 419 -29.80 -18.87 -4.87
N ALA A 420 -29.58 -19.77 -5.84
CA ALA A 420 -28.33 -19.85 -6.57
C ALA A 420 -28.12 -18.67 -7.53
N VAL A 421 -29.15 -18.24 -8.26
CA VAL A 421 -29.08 -17.05 -9.14
C VAL A 421 -28.92 -15.78 -8.30
N ASP A 422 -29.78 -15.57 -7.29
CA ASP A 422 -29.75 -14.39 -6.43
C ASP A 422 -28.41 -14.27 -5.67
N PHE A 423 -27.86 -15.38 -5.15
CA PHE A 423 -26.53 -15.36 -4.53
C PHE A 423 -25.42 -15.08 -5.54
N THR A 424 -25.45 -15.68 -6.73
CA THR A 424 -24.43 -15.41 -7.78
C THR A 424 -24.37 -13.93 -8.16
N LEU A 425 -25.54 -13.31 -8.31
CA LEU A 425 -25.67 -11.89 -8.62
C LEU A 425 -25.28 -10.98 -7.45
N ALA A 426 -25.65 -11.33 -6.22
CA ALA A 426 -25.26 -10.58 -5.02
C ALA A 426 -23.75 -10.67 -4.75
N TYR A 427 -23.15 -11.86 -4.91
CA TYR A 427 -21.72 -12.12 -4.74
C TYR A 427 -20.87 -11.32 -5.73
N LEU A 428 -21.12 -11.47 -7.04
CA LEU A 428 -20.36 -10.75 -8.07
C LEU A 428 -20.63 -9.24 -8.10
N ARG A 429 -21.62 -8.73 -7.36
CA ARG A 429 -21.86 -7.29 -7.16
C ARG A 429 -21.44 -6.81 -5.76
N GLU A 430 -20.88 -7.67 -4.92
CA GLU A 430 -20.44 -7.36 -3.55
C GLU A 430 -21.58 -6.92 -2.60
N GLN A 431 -22.84 -7.15 -3.00
CA GLN A 431 -24.05 -6.80 -2.26
C GLN A 431 -24.57 -7.98 -1.43
N VAL A 432 -23.66 -8.57 -0.65
CA VAL A 432 -23.91 -9.77 0.15
C VAL A 432 -24.39 -9.47 1.58
N GLU A 433 -24.31 -8.22 2.05
CA GLU A 433 -24.69 -7.80 3.42
C GLU A 433 -26.11 -8.26 3.81
N GLY A 434 -27.08 -8.07 2.90
CA GLY A 434 -28.48 -8.44 3.10
C GLY A 434 -28.82 -9.92 2.83
N VAL A 435 -27.83 -10.76 2.49
CA VAL A 435 -28.02 -12.19 2.20
C VAL A 435 -27.70 -13.01 3.44
N ASP A 436 -28.64 -13.86 3.90
CA ASP A 436 -28.31 -14.89 4.88
C ASP A 436 -27.45 -15.97 4.21
N LEU A 437 -26.16 -16.00 4.55
CA LEU A 437 -25.19 -16.89 3.96
C LEU A 437 -25.54 -18.38 4.19
N LEU A 438 -26.27 -18.73 5.26
CA LEU A 438 -26.75 -20.08 5.54
C LEU A 438 -27.81 -20.58 4.54
N ASP A 439 -28.47 -19.68 3.81
CA ASP A 439 -29.52 -20.01 2.83
C ASP A 439 -28.99 -20.01 1.37
N THR A 440 -27.71 -19.68 1.16
CA THR A 440 -27.03 -19.73 -0.15
C THR A 440 -26.80 -21.19 -0.61
N PRO A 441 -26.56 -21.49 -1.91
CA PRO A 441 -26.13 -22.84 -2.30
C PRO A 441 -24.70 -23.16 -1.84
N VAL A 442 -24.40 -24.45 -1.68
CA VAL A 442 -23.01 -24.95 -1.54
C VAL A 442 -22.37 -24.96 -2.93
N MET A 443 -21.38 -24.10 -3.15
CA MET A 443 -20.74 -23.91 -4.47
C MET A 443 -19.38 -24.64 -4.59
N VAL A 444 -18.63 -24.73 -3.49
CA VAL A 444 -17.37 -25.50 -3.39
C VAL A 444 -17.61 -26.72 -2.52
N ASP A 445 -17.04 -27.86 -2.89
CA ASP A 445 -17.03 -29.04 -2.03
C ASP A 445 -16.02 -28.84 -0.88
N PRO A 446 -16.43 -28.97 0.41
CA PRO A 446 -15.51 -28.75 1.53
C PRO A 446 -14.27 -29.64 1.50
N GLY A 447 -14.35 -30.84 0.91
CA GLY A 447 -13.18 -31.71 0.74
C GLY A 447 -12.23 -31.32 -0.39
N VAL A 448 -12.68 -30.49 -1.33
CA VAL A 448 -11.87 -29.88 -2.40
C VAL A 448 -11.23 -28.58 -1.89
N GLU A 449 -11.99 -27.81 -1.12
CA GLU A 449 -11.51 -26.63 -0.38
C GLU A 449 -10.36 -27.00 0.57
N ALA A 450 -10.53 -28.01 1.43
CA ALA A 450 -9.53 -28.49 2.38
C ALA A 450 -8.16 -28.85 1.76
N ARG A 451 -8.11 -29.23 0.48
CA ARG A 451 -6.85 -29.56 -0.23
C ARG A 451 -5.87 -28.39 -0.29
N THR A 452 -6.37 -27.15 -0.19
CA THR A 452 -5.55 -25.95 -0.31
C THR A 452 -4.82 -25.61 0.99
N ARG A 453 -5.47 -25.84 2.15
CA ARG A 453 -4.91 -25.55 3.49
C ARG A 453 -4.11 -26.69 4.12
N VAL A 454 -4.45 -27.94 3.82
CA VAL A 454 -3.77 -29.11 4.41
C VAL A 454 -2.23 -29.11 4.26
N PRO A 455 -1.63 -28.66 3.13
CA PRO A 455 -0.18 -28.51 3.02
C PRO A 455 0.43 -27.60 4.10
N GLU A 456 -0.12 -26.40 4.32
CA GLU A 456 0.37 -25.46 5.33
C GLU A 456 0.17 -25.99 6.76
N LEU A 457 -0.98 -26.64 7.02
CA LEU A 457 -1.22 -27.30 8.32
C LEU A 457 -0.24 -28.45 8.58
N LEU A 458 0.23 -29.15 7.54
CA LEU A 458 1.27 -30.17 7.63
C LEU A 458 2.65 -29.54 7.90
N ASP A 459 2.99 -28.42 7.27
CA ASP A 459 4.22 -27.67 7.55
C ASP A 459 4.23 -27.10 8.97
N HIS A 460 3.13 -26.49 9.42
CA HIS A 460 2.98 -26.03 10.81
C HIS A 460 3.09 -27.18 11.81
N PHE A 461 2.53 -28.36 11.51
CA PHE A 461 2.71 -29.56 12.33
C PHE A 461 4.18 -30.04 12.33
N ALA A 462 4.86 -30.02 11.19
CA ALA A 462 6.28 -30.37 11.07
C ALA A 462 7.18 -29.38 11.84
N TYR A 463 6.93 -28.08 11.73
CA TYR A 463 7.65 -27.03 12.45
C TYR A 463 7.47 -27.15 13.97
N ALA A 464 6.23 -27.32 14.45
CA ALA A 464 5.97 -27.52 15.88
C ALA A 464 6.64 -28.80 16.42
N ARG A 465 6.78 -29.83 15.58
CA ARG A 465 7.50 -31.08 15.89
C ARG A 465 9.02 -30.88 15.94
N THR A 466 9.62 -30.13 15.03
CA THR A 466 11.08 -29.89 14.99
C THR A 466 11.54 -28.90 16.06
N THR A 467 10.73 -27.92 16.44
CA THR A 467 11.01 -27.01 17.57
C THR A 467 10.76 -27.65 18.95
N GLY A 468 10.19 -28.87 19.00
CA GLY A 468 9.97 -29.63 20.23
C GLY A 468 8.75 -29.20 21.06
N SER A 469 7.89 -28.33 20.52
CA SER A 469 6.68 -27.85 21.21
C SER A 469 5.55 -28.87 21.12
N GLU A 470 5.50 -29.80 22.08
CA GLU A 470 4.44 -30.84 22.14
C GLU A 470 3.02 -30.24 22.17
N ALA A 471 2.83 -29.12 22.88
CA ALA A 471 1.55 -28.43 22.94
C ALA A 471 1.11 -27.85 21.59
N ALA A 472 2.03 -27.20 20.86
CA ALA A 472 1.74 -26.67 19.52
C ALA A 472 1.54 -27.79 18.50
N ALA A 473 2.36 -28.86 18.54
CA ALA A 473 2.21 -30.01 17.66
C ALA A 473 0.87 -30.73 17.88
N LYS A 474 0.40 -30.81 19.14
CA LYS A 474 -0.93 -31.36 19.46
C LYS A 474 -2.07 -30.46 18.97
N ALA A 475 -1.92 -29.14 19.06
CA ALA A 475 -2.91 -28.19 18.55
C ALA A 475 -3.01 -28.26 17.02
N ALA A 476 -1.87 -28.19 16.31
CA ALA A 476 -1.80 -28.34 14.86
C ALA A 476 -2.39 -29.68 14.38
N ALA A 477 -2.08 -30.79 15.07
CA ALA A 477 -2.65 -32.10 14.76
C ALA A 477 -4.17 -32.19 14.97
N ALA A 478 -4.76 -31.40 15.88
CA ALA A 478 -6.20 -31.36 16.08
C ALA A 478 -6.90 -30.61 14.92
N ILE A 479 -6.38 -29.45 14.54
CA ILE A 479 -6.87 -28.64 13.40
C ILE A 479 -6.74 -29.44 12.10
N LEU A 480 -5.58 -30.06 11.86
CA LEU A 480 -5.34 -30.92 10.71
C LEU A 480 -6.30 -32.12 10.66
N ALA A 481 -6.66 -32.71 11.81
CA ALA A 481 -7.61 -33.82 11.85
C ALA A 481 -9.06 -33.38 11.53
N GLU A 482 -9.44 -32.16 11.90
CA GLU A 482 -10.73 -31.55 11.56
C GLU A 482 -10.81 -31.25 10.05
N GLU A 483 -9.79 -30.58 9.51
CA GLU A 483 -9.67 -30.26 8.08
C GLU A 483 -9.66 -31.52 7.19
N ILE A 484 -8.88 -32.54 7.58
CA ILE A 484 -8.88 -33.83 6.87
C ILE A 484 -10.25 -34.52 6.93
N SER A 485 -11.06 -34.31 7.98
CA SER A 485 -12.31 -35.05 8.18
C SER A 485 -13.36 -34.84 7.08
N VAL A 486 -13.39 -33.66 6.45
CA VAL A 486 -14.32 -33.33 5.35
C VAL A 486 -13.85 -33.86 3.99
N MET A 487 -12.59 -34.25 3.84
CA MET A 487 -12.01 -34.72 2.59
C MET A 487 -12.51 -36.09 2.14
N THR A 488 -12.30 -36.46 0.88
CA THR A 488 -12.57 -37.83 0.41
C THR A 488 -11.59 -38.82 1.05
N GLY A 489 -11.98 -40.07 1.27
CA GLY A 489 -11.11 -41.05 1.93
C GLY A 489 -9.74 -41.28 1.25
N GLU A 490 -9.63 -41.02 -0.06
CA GLU A 490 -8.37 -41.07 -0.82
C GLU A 490 -7.44 -39.92 -0.44
N ASP A 491 -7.99 -38.69 -0.40
CA ASP A 491 -7.27 -37.49 0.05
C ASP A 491 -6.87 -37.60 1.54
N GLN A 492 -7.76 -38.16 2.37
CA GLN A 492 -7.48 -38.38 3.79
C GLN A 492 -6.28 -39.30 4.01
N ASP A 493 -6.16 -40.38 3.22
CA ASP A 493 -5.08 -41.33 3.38
C ASP A 493 -3.74 -40.79 2.87
N ALA A 494 -3.76 -39.94 1.82
CA ALA A 494 -2.60 -39.19 1.34
C ALA A 494 -2.09 -38.18 2.39
N ALA A 495 -2.97 -37.35 2.95
CA ALA A 495 -2.61 -36.40 4.00
C ALA A 495 -2.06 -37.10 5.27
N ARG A 496 -2.69 -38.22 5.66
CA ARG A 496 -2.18 -39.07 6.76
C ARG A 496 -0.85 -39.74 6.42
N GLU A 497 -0.50 -39.97 5.16
CA GLU A 497 0.79 -40.52 4.77
C GLU A 497 1.92 -39.51 5.02
N VAL A 498 1.74 -38.26 4.58
CA VAL A 498 2.66 -37.16 4.88
C VAL A 498 2.77 -36.94 6.39
N GLY A 499 1.64 -36.91 7.11
CA GLY A 499 1.63 -36.83 8.58
C GLY A 499 2.41 -37.97 9.27
N ARG A 500 2.34 -39.20 8.74
CA ARG A 500 3.16 -40.34 9.23
C ARG A 500 4.64 -40.15 8.93
N ALA A 501 5.00 -39.63 7.76
CA ALA A 501 6.39 -39.35 7.38
C ALA A 501 7.02 -38.29 8.30
N ILE A 502 6.29 -37.20 8.60
CA ILE A 502 6.68 -36.15 9.56
C ILE A 502 6.91 -36.75 10.96
N VAL A 503 6.00 -37.60 11.45
CA VAL A 503 6.16 -38.26 12.77
C VAL A 503 7.38 -39.18 12.79
N ALA A 504 7.65 -39.91 11.70
CA ALA A 504 8.79 -40.81 11.56
C ALA A 504 10.14 -40.10 11.30
N GLY A 505 10.15 -38.80 11.00
CA GLY A 505 11.35 -38.06 10.62
C GLY A 505 11.90 -38.48 9.25
N HIS A 506 11.03 -38.91 8.34
CA HIS A 506 11.39 -39.19 6.94
C HIS A 506 11.24 -37.93 6.08
N PRO A 507 11.98 -37.80 4.96
CA PRO A 507 11.71 -36.77 3.97
C PRO A 507 10.25 -36.86 3.51
N PHE A 508 9.61 -35.70 3.37
CA PHE A 508 8.22 -35.57 2.96
C PHE A 508 8.09 -34.42 1.94
N ASP A 509 7.01 -34.46 1.17
CA ASP A 509 6.56 -33.38 0.31
C ASP A 509 5.15 -33.00 0.73
N VAL A 510 4.91 -31.73 1.05
CA VAL A 510 3.59 -31.21 1.43
C VAL A 510 2.72 -30.87 0.22
N ASN A 511 3.30 -30.82 -0.98
CA ASN A 511 2.59 -30.54 -2.23
C ASN A 511 1.81 -31.76 -2.75
N ILE A 512 0.90 -32.27 -1.92
CA ILE A 512 0.07 -33.47 -2.18
C ILE A 512 -0.85 -33.25 -3.40
N TRP A 513 -1.30 -32.02 -3.64
CA TRP A 513 -2.20 -31.66 -4.74
C TRP A 513 -1.61 -30.54 -5.63
N PRO A 514 -0.65 -30.83 -6.53
CA PRO A 514 0.07 -29.82 -7.30
C PRO A 514 -0.82 -28.87 -8.10
N GLY A 515 -0.62 -27.57 -7.85
CA GLY A 515 -1.33 -26.46 -8.51
C GLY A 515 -2.70 -26.14 -7.91
N TYR A 516 -3.09 -26.74 -6.78
CA TYR A 516 -4.18 -26.21 -5.95
C TYR A 516 -3.68 -24.94 -5.26
N VAL A 517 -4.45 -23.86 -5.35
CA VAL A 517 -4.08 -22.55 -4.81
C VAL A 517 -4.83 -22.28 -3.51
N ASP A 518 -4.16 -21.65 -2.55
CA ASP A 518 -4.77 -21.34 -1.25
C ASP A 518 -5.55 -20.03 -1.24
N ARG A 519 -6.77 -20.08 -0.71
CA ARG A 519 -7.71 -18.97 -0.63
C ARG A 519 -7.28 -17.92 0.40
N ASP A 520 -6.63 -18.34 1.48
CA ASP A 520 -6.20 -17.41 2.53
C ASP A 520 -4.96 -16.65 2.07
N HIS A 521 -4.00 -17.33 1.41
CA HIS A 521 -2.91 -16.69 0.69
C HIS A 521 -3.38 -15.70 -0.38
N ILE A 522 -4.31 -16.08 -1.27
CA ILE A 522 -4.82 -15.16 -2.30
C ILE A 522 -5.52 -13.94 -1.69
N ARG A 523 -6.27 -14.13 -0.58
CA ARG A 523 -6.89 -13.00 0.14
C ARG A 523 -5.82 -12.08 0.74
N GLY A 524 -4.73 -12.64 1.26
CA GLY A 524 -3.55 -11.89 1.71
C GLY A 524 -2.90 -11.08 0.60
N GLU A 525 -2.63 -11.68 -0.56
CA GLU A 525 -2.06 -10.95 -1.70
C GLU A 525 -3.01 -9.87 -2.24
N LEU A 526 -4.32 -10.09 -2.26
CA LEU A 526 -5.30 -9.04 -2.63
C LEU A 526 -5.31 -7.89 -1.62
N ALA A 527 -5.15 -8.16 -0.32
CA ALA A 527 -5.01 -7.13 0.70
C ALA A 527 -3.72 -6.33 0.51
N LEU A 528 -2.58 -7.00 0.33
CA LEU A 528 -1.30 -6.33 0.07
C LEU A 528 -1.32 -5.51 -1.24
N TYR A 529 -2.00 -6.00 -2.28
CA TYR A 529 -2.19 -5.23 -3.52
C TYR A 529 -3.06 -3.99 -3.30
N ALA A 530 -4.16 -4.09 -2.55
CA ALA A 530 -5.00 -2.95 -2.20
C ALA A 530 -4.29 -1.94 -1.28
N MET A 531 -3.39 -2.39 -0.40
CA MET A 531 -2.54 -1.53 0.43
C MET A 531 -1.51 -0.77 -0.42
N ASP A 532 -0.73 -1.47 -1.25
CA ASP A 532 0.26 -0.82 -2.14
C ASP A 532 -0.44 0.17 -3.09
N ALA A 533 -1.64 -0.15 -3.60
CA ALA A 533 -2.45 0.77 -4.42
C ALA A 533 -2.96 2.00 -3.63
N ALA A 534 -3.31 1.85 -2.35
CA ALA A 534 -3.70 2.97 -1.49
C ALA A 534 -2.53 3.93 -1.21
N GLU A 535 -1.33 3.39 -1.00
CA GLU A 535 -0.12 4.18 -0.82
C GLU A 535 0.30 4.88 -2.13
N GLN A 536 0.29 4.15 -3.26
CA GLN A 536 0.50 4.70 -4.61
C GLN A 536 -0.51 5.81 -4.94
N ARG A 537 -1.77 5.71 -4.48
CA ARG A 537 -2.77 6.76 -4.62
C ARG A 537 -2.41 8.02 -3.83
N GLY A 538 -2.00 7.87 -2.57
CA GLY A 538 -1.55 9.00 -1.76
C GLY A 538 -0.33 9.72 -2.35
N GLU A 539 0.57 8.95 -2.95
CA GLU A 539 1.74 9.45 -3.70
C GLU A 539 1.38 10.17 -5.00
N ALA A 540 0.45 9.61 -5.78
CA ALA A 540 -0.04 10.21 -7.01
C ALA A 540 -0.86 11.48 -6.75
N ASP A 541 -1.61 11.52 -5.63
CA ASP A 541 -2.30 12.71 -5.14
C ASP A 541 -1.29 13.78 -4.70
N TYR A 542 -0.25 13.40 -3.95
CA TYR A 542 0.84 14.31 -3.53
C TYR A 542 1.65 14.85 -4.72
N LEU A 543 1.94 14.05 -5.74
CA LEU A 543 2.59 14.49 -7.00
C LEU A 543 1.74 15.48 -7.80
N ALA A 544 0.41 15.35 -7.75
CA ALA A 544 -0.51 16.25 -8.44
C ALA A 544 -0.75 17.57 -7.68
N GLU A 545 -0.32 17.68 -6.42
CA GLU A 545 -0.36 18.88 -5.62
C GLU A 545 0.90 19.73 -5.84
N ALA A 546 0.73 21.04 -6.01
CA ALA A 546 1.81 21.96 -6.37
C ALA A 546 2.93 22.06 -5.31
N ASP A 547 2.71 21.53 -4.11
CA ASP A 547 3.66 21.54 -3.01
C ASP A 547 4.73 20.43 -3.13
N PHE A 548 4.56 19.45 -4.03
CA PHE A 548 5.50 18.32 -4.22
C PHE A 548 6.95 18.78 -4.45
N VAL A 549 7.13 19.85 -5.22
CA VAL A 549 8.44 20.32 -5.71
C VAL A 549 9.31 20.92 -4.59
N TYR A 550 8.78 21.12 -3.39
CA TYR A 550 9.54 21.65 -2.25
C TYR A 550 10.23 20.58 -1.40
N ASP A 551 9.71 19.35 -1.34
CA ASP A 551 10.21 18.31 -0.42
C ASP A 551 11.07 17.25 -1.12
N ARG A 552 10.91 17.02 -2.43
CA ARG A 552 11.76 16.10 -3.22
C ARG A 552 12.00 16.59 -4.65
N PRO A 553 13.21 16.40 -5.21
CA PRO A 553 13.44 16.57 -6.64
C PRO A 553 12.60 15.57 -7.45
N LEU A 554 11.84 16.07 -8.41
CA LEU A 554 11.00 15.24 -9.29
C LEU A 554 11.80 14.20 -10.06
N GLU A 555 13.08 14.49 -10.34
CA GLU A 555 14.01 13.62 -11.07
C GLU A 555 14.41 12.34 -10.32
N LEU A 556 14.26 12.30 -9.00
CA LEU A 556 14.61 11.14 -8.17
C LEU A 556 13.44 10.17 -7.96
N VAL A 557 12.21 10.55 -8.34
CA VAL A 557 11.01 9.75 -8.13
C VAL A 557 11.10 8.46 -8.95
N GLY A 558 11.06 7.31 -8.28
CA GLY A 558 11.21 5.99 -8.89
C GLY A 558 12.65 5.47 -8.97
N VAL A 559 13.64 6.23 -8.51
CA VAL A 559 15.08 5.91 -8.62
C VAL A 559 15.68 5.73 -7.22
N GLY A 560 15.95 4.47 -6.84
CA GLY A 560 16.52 4.14 -5.53
C GLY A 560 15.59 4.40 -4.34
N ASP A 561 14.28 4.48 -4.59
CA ASP A 561 13.23 4.75 -3.61
C ASP A 561 12.15 3.66 -3.57
N ASP A 562 11.24 3.73 -2.57
CA ASP A 562 10.15 2.76 -2.46
C ASP A 562 9.10 2.89 -3.58
N PHE A 563 9.03 4.02 -4.30
CA PHE A 563 8.10 4.17 -5.43
C PHE A 563 8.47 3.18 -6.55
N GLY A 564 9.75 3.14 -6.93
CA GLY A 564 10.26 2.22 -7.95
C GLY A 564 10.08 0.76 -7.53
N GLU A 565 10.43 0.42 -6.29
CA GLU A 565 10.24 -0.92 -5.74
C GLU A 565 8.75 -1.31 -5.67
N ARG A 566 7.86 -0.39 -5.27
CA ARG A 566 6.42 -0.65 -5.16
C ARG A 566 5.78 -0.94 -6.51
N VAL A 567 6.13 -0.19 -7.56
CA VAL A 567 5.66 -0.48 -8.92
C VAL A 567 6.10 -1.89 -9.36
N GLU A 568 7.31 -2.34 -9.05
CA GLU A 568 7.75 -3.72 -9.33
C GLU A 568 7.01 -4.78 -8.50
N ARG A 569 6.78 -4.53 -7.21
CA ARG A 569 5.99 -5.40 -6.33
C ARG A 569 4.54 -5.52 -6.82
N MET A 570 3.90 -4.40 -7.16
CA MET A 570 2.53 -4.35 -7.68
C MET A 570 2.40 -5.07 -9.02
N ALA A 571 3.26 -4.75 -9.99
CA ALA A 571 3.29 -5.40 -11.30
C ALA A 571 3.38 -6.93 -11.19
N THR A 572 4.29 -7.39 -10.33
CA THR A 572 4.53 -8.82 -10.08
C THR A 572 3.35 -9.48 -9.38
N ARG A 573 2.81 -8.87 -8.32
CA ARG A 573 1.69 -9.43 -7.55
C ARG A 573 0.41 -9.49 -8.37
N ARG A 574 0.13 -8.44 -9.17
CA ARG A 574 -1.02 -8.40 -10.08
C ARG A 574 -0.96 -9.53 -11.10
N GLU A 575 0.21 -9.78 -11.69
CA GLU A 575 0.42 -10.87 -12.66
C GLU A 575 0.27 -12.26 -12.03
N GLN A 576 0.75 -12.44 -10.79
CA GLN A 576 0.54 -13.67 -10.02
C GLN A 576 -0.96 -13.90 -9.75
N LEU A 577 -1.69 -12.87 -9.34
CA LEU A 577 -3.13 -12.93 -9.08
C LEU A 577 -3.94 -13.22 -10.37
N LEU A 578 -3.57 -12.64 -11.52
CA LEU A 578 -4.13 -13.02 -12.82
C LEU A 578 -3.86 -14.49 -13.16
N THR A 579 -2.60 -14.93 -13.09
CA THR A 579 -2.19 -16.31 -13.37
C THR A 579 -2.95 -17.32 -12.50
N ILE A 580 -3.17 -16.97 -11.22
CA ILE A 580 -3.97 -17.75 -10.27
C ILE A 580 -5.45 -17.80 -10.69
N ALA A 581 -6.04 -16.65 -11.03
CA ALA A 581 -7.43 -16.59 -11.48
C ALA A 581 -7.65 -17.42 -12.76
N GLU A 582 -6.71 -17.40 -13.71
CA GLU A 582 -6.80 -18.18 -14.95
C GLU A 582 -6.55 -19.68 -14.75
N THR A 583 -5.47 -20.06 -14.04
CA THR A 583 -4.93 -21.43 -14.08
C THR A 583 -4.92 -22.17 -12.73
N GLY A 584 -5.07 -21.46 -11.61
CA GLY A 584 -5.02 -22.03 -10.27
C GLY A 584 -6.13 -23.04 -10.01
N LYS A 585 -5.81 -24.27 -9.60
CA LYS A 585 -6.80 -25.33 -9.36
C LYS A 585 -7.49 -25.14 -8.01
N GLY A 586 -8.69 -25.68 -7.88
CA GLY A 586 -9.47 -25.61 -6.63
C GLY A 586 -10.33 -24.35 -6.50
N LEU A 587 -10.06 -23.29 -7.26
CA LEU A 587 -10.96 -22.13 -7.39
C LEU A 587 -12.18 -22.46 -8.26
N HIS A 588 -13.35 -22.01 -7.79
CA HIS A 588 -14.62 -22.01 -8.49
C HIS A 588 -14.67 -20.87 -9.53
N ASP A 589 -15.47 -21.04 -10.59
CA ASP A 589 -15.57 -20.08 -11.70
C ASP A 589 -16.10 -18.70 -11.30
N LEU A 590 -16.78 -18.60 -10.15
CA LEU A 590 -17.18 -17.34 -9.52
C LEU A 590 -16.00 -16.65 -8.81
N GLU A 591 -15.15 -17.41 -8.13
CA GLU A 591 -14.01 -16.89 -7.38
C GLU A 591 -12.96 -16.33 -8.34
N ARG A 592 -12.73 -16.99 -9.48
CA ARG A 592 -11.90 -16.46 -10.58
C ARG A 592 -12.41 -15.10 -11.06
N ARG A 593 -13.71 -15.01 -11.35
CA ARG A 593 -14.36 -13.76 -11.79
C ARG A 593 -14.29 -12.67 -10.73
N GLN A 594 -14.47 -13.03 -9.46
CA GLN A 594 -14.33 -12.09 -8.35
C GLN A 594 -12.89 -11.59 -8.20
N ILE A 595 -11.85 -12.43 -8.33
CA ILE A 595 -10.44 -11.98 -8.32
C ILE A 595 -10.21 -10.95 -9.44
N LEU A 596 -10.61 -11.26 -10.68
CA LEU A 596 -10.44 -10.36 -11.83
C LEU A 596 -11.20 -9.03 -11.66
N ALA A 597 -12.43 -9.09 -11.12
CA ALA A 597 -13.24 -7.90 -10.88
C ALA A 597 -12.68 -7.05 -9.72
N THR A 598 -12.26 -7.67 -8.62
CA THR A 598 -11.58 -6.99 -7.50
C THR A 598 -10.30 -6.30 -7.95
N LEU A 599 -9.44 -6.97 -8.75
CA LEU A 599 -8.26 -6.35 -9.34
C LEU A 599 -8.63 -5.12 -10.18
N THR A 600 -9.64 -5.24 -11.04
CA THR A 600 -10.10 -4.13 -11.90
C THR A 600 -10.67 -2.95 -11.07
N ASP A 601 -11.37 -3.23 -9.98
CA ASP A 601 -11.91 -2.19 -9.08
C ASP A 601 -10.81 -1.53 -8.21
N ILE A 602 -9.71 -2.23 -7.90
CA ILE A 602 -8.50 -1.63 -7.32
C ILE A 602 -7.79 -0.75 -8.37
N ASP A 603 -7.52 -1.27 -9.56
CA ASP A 603 -6.85 -0.55 -10.66
C ASP A 603 -7.61 0.70 -11.15
N THR A 604 -8.92 0.78 -10.88
CA THR A 604 -9.75 1.96 -11.17
C THR A 604 -10.00 2.84 -9.94
N GLY A 605 -9.52 2.45 -8.77
CA GLY A 605 -9.65 3.21 -7.53
C GLY A 605 -11.05 3.21 -6.91
N ARG A 606 -11.93 2.28 -7.36
CA ARG A 606 -13.25 2.00 -6.76
C ARG A 606 -13.11 1.27 -5.42
N ILE A 607 -12.10 0.41 -5.30
CA ILE A 607 -11.58 -0.10 -4.03
C ILE A 607 -10.35 0.75 -3.72
N ALA A 608 -10.45 1.63 -2.71
CA ALA A 608 -9.39 2.57 -2.38
C ALA A 608 -8.37 2.02 -1.37
N ASP A 609 -8.71 0.98 -0.62
CA ASP A 609 -7.90 0.37 0.44
C ASP A 609 -8.36 -1.07 0.76
N GLU A 610 -7.60 -1.79 1.61
CA GLU A 610 -7.92 -3.17 2.02
C GLU A 610 -9.26 -3.35 2.75
N THR A 611 -9.79 -2.29 3.38
CA THR A 611 -11.07 -2.35 4.13
C THR A 611 -12.28 -2.34 3.20
N GLN A 612 -12.09 -1.88 1.96
CA GLN A 612 -13.10 -1.86 0.89
C GLN A 612 -13.09 -3.14 0.04
N LEU A 613 -12.22 -4.11 0.35
CA LEU A 613 -12.24 -5.43 -0.30
C LEU A 613 -13.56 -6.18 -0.06
N PRO A 614 -13.95 -7.09 -0.98
CA PRO A 614 -15.18 -7.87 -0.84
C PRO A 614 -15.28 -8.58 0.51
N GLU A 615 -16.41 -8.39 1.18
CA GLU A 615 -16.70 -9.05 2.45
C GLU A 615 -16.59 -10.58 2.28
N VAL A 616 -17.36 -11.12 1.33
CA VAL A 616 -17.31 -12.53 0.91
C VAL A 616 -16.46 -12.64 -0.36
N MET A 617 -15.16 -12.88 -0.19
CA MET A 617 -14.23 -13.10 -1.32
C MET A 617 -14.39 -14.50 -1.93
N TRP A 618 -14.82 -15.50 -1.14
CA TRP A 618 -14.85 -16.92 -1.53
C TRP A 618 -16.25 -17.53 -1.40
N VAL A 619 -16.60 -18.48 -2.27
CA VAL A 619 -17.94 -19.12 -2.28
C VAL A 619 -17.96 -20.48 -1.59
N ASP A 620 -16.87 -20.85 -0.93
CA ASP A 620 -16.77 -22.01 -0.05
C ASP A 620 -17.54 -21.81 1.27
N GLU A 621 -17.70 -22.89 2.03
CA GLU A 621 -18.59 -22.90 3.19
C GLU A 621 -17.91 -22.40 4.47
N ARG A 622 -16.58 -22.53 4.59
CA ARG A 622 -15.82 -22.00 5.72
C ARG A 622 -15.76 -20.48 5.64
N SER A 623 -15.36 -19.92 4.50
CA SER A 623 -15.23 -18.47 4.30
C SER A 623 -16.56 -17.75 4.50
N LYS A 624 -17.68 -18.35 4.07
CA LYS A 624 -19.03 -17.84 4.40
C LYS A 624 -19.33 -17.91 5.90
N ALA A 625 -18.97 -19.00 6.57
CA ALA A 625 -19.17 -19.15 8.01
C ALA A 625 -18.30 -18.18 8.84
N GLU A 626 -17.09 -17.87 8.38
CA GLU A 626 -16.20 -16.86 8.97
C GLU A 626 -16.79 -15.45 8.83
N VAL A 627 -17.31 -15.08 7.65
CA VAL A 627 -18.03 -13.82 7.42
C VAL A 627 -19.31 -13.75 8.27
N ASP A 628 -20.11 -14.81 8.30
CA ASP A 628 -21.32 -14.88 9.13
C ASP A 628 -21.01 -14.75 10.63
N ALA A 629 -19.91 -15.35 11.09
CA ALA A 629 -19.42 -15.17 12.45
C ALA A 629 -18.97 -13.72 12.69
N LYS A 630 -18.29 -13.07 11.72
CA LYS A 630 -17.90 -11.65 11.79
C LYS A 630 -19.12 -10.74 11.99
N ARG A 631 -20.15 -10.87 11.15
CA ARG A 631 -21.45 -10.19 11.32
C ARG A 631 -22.09 -10.48 12.67
N GLY A 632 -21.95 -11.71 13.17
CA GLY A 632 -22.41 -12.11 14.51
C GLY A 632 -21.67 -11.41 15.67
N TYR A 633 -20.41 -11.00 15.48
CA TYR A 633 -19.63 -10.28 16.50
C TYR A 633 -19.93 -8.77 16.56
N GLU A 634 -20.43 -8.16 15.48
CA GLU A 634 -20.71 -6.71 15.39
C GLU A 634 -21.68 -6.20 16.46
N PRO A 635 -22.89 -6.79 16.66
CA PRO A 635 -23.77 -6.39 17.77
C PRO A 635 -23.11 -6.53 19.14
N GLY A 636 -22.18 -7.47 19.30
CA GLY A 636 -21.37 -7.63 20.50
C GLY A 636 -20.35 -6.51 20.70
N ALA A 637 -19.72 -6.04 19.62
CA ALA A 637 -18.77 -4.94 19.63
C ALA A 637 -19.47 -3.59 19.91
N GLU A 638 -20.62 -3.34 19.27
CA GLU A 638 -21.48 -2.18 19.56
C GLU A 638 -21.93 -2.16 21.03
N LEU A 639 -22.41 -3.29 21.54
CA LEU A 639 -22.87 -3.43 22.91
C LEU A 639 -21.74 -3.27 23.94
N ALA A 640 -20.54 -3.74 23.62
CA ALA A 640 -19.34 -3.49 24.42
C ALA A 640 -18.97 -2.00 24.42
N LYS A 641 -18.93 -1.34 23.25
CA LYS A 641 -18.69 0.10 23.12
C LYS A 641 -19.71 0.92 23.92
N ALA A 642 -21.01 0.66 23.72
CA ALA A 642 -22.09 1.30 24.46
C ALA A 642 -21.99 1.07 25.97
N THR A 643 -21.54 -0.12 26.42
CA THR A 643 -21.26 -0.38 27.85
C THR A 643 -20.13 0.51 28.37
N ARG A 644 -19.01 0.61 27.64
CA ARG A 644 -17.86 1.46 28.04
C ARG A 644 -18.29 2.92 28.16
N GLU A 645 -19.01 3.44 27.16
CA GLU A 645 -19.50 4.82 27.12
C GLU A 645 -20.51 5.11 28.24
N GLN A 646 -21.58 4.31 28.36
CA GLN A 646 -22.63 4.54 29.36
C GLN A 646 -22.10 4.45 30.80
N VAL A 647 -21.23 3.47 31.09
CA VAL A 647 -20.64 3.33 32.42
C VAL A 647 -19.64 4.46 32.70
N THR A 648 -18.82 4.86 31.72
CA THR A 648 -17.92 6.02 31.86
C THR A 648 -18.68 7.30 32.15
N ASN A 649 -19.75 7.59 31.40
CA ASN A 649 -20.60 8.75 31.61
C ASN A 649 -21.26 8.76 33.02
N LEU A 650 -21.65 7.59 33.54
CA LEU A 650 -22.16 7.47 34.92
C LEU A 650 -21.09 7.75 35.98
N ILE A 651 -19.83 7.37 35.73
CA ILE A 651 -18.70 7.62 36.63
C ILE A 651 -18.28 9.09 36.58
N GLU A 652 -18.18 9.69 35.40
CA GLU A 652 -17.74 11.09 35.24
C GLU A 652 -18.80 12.10 35.72
N ALA A 653 -20.09 11.70 35.73
CA ALA A 653 -21.14 12.44 36.41
C ALA A 653 -21.06 12.37 37.97
N SER A 654 -20.26 11.47 38.54
CA SER A 654 -20.05 11.34 39.98
C SER A 654 -19.01 12.35 40.46
N SER A 655 -19.42 13.29 41.33
CA SER A 655 -18.62 14.46 41.74
C SER A 655 -17.40 14.17 42.65
N ALA A 656 -16.95 12.92 42.73
CA ALA A 656 -16.05 12.45 43.78
C ALA A 656 -15.14 11.32 43.28
N VAL A 657 -14.15 11.64 42.44
CA VAL A 657 -13.14 10.67 42.01
C VAL A 657 -11.77 11.33 41.83
N ASP A 658 -10.73 10.65 42.31
CA ASP A 658 -9.31 10.94 42.03
C ASP A 658 -8.92 10.36 40.66
N SER A 659 -8.01 10.98 39.91
CA SER A 659 -7.73 10.60 38.51
C SER A 659 -7.15 9.19 38.38
N GLU A 660 -6.35 8.75 39.35
CA GLU A 660 -5.79 7.39 39.36
C GLU A 660 -6.90 6.33 39.56
N ALA A 661 -7.86 6.61 40.45
CA ALA A 661 -9.00 5.74 40.68
C ALA A 661 -9.96 5.70 39.49
N VAL A 662 -10.14 6.80 38.75
CA VAL A 662 -10.89 6.80 37.47
C VAL A 662 -10.27 5.81 36.48
N GLN A 663 -8.95 5.78 36.35
CA GLN A 663 -8.27 4.89 35.39
C GLN A 663 -8.42 3.41 35.78
N ALA A 664 -8.30 3.07 37.07
CA ALA A 664 -8.56 1.72 37.56
C ALA A 664 -9.99 1.24 37.24
N VAL A 665 -10.98 2.14 37.40
CA VAL A 665 -12.36 1.84 37.01
C VAL A 665 -12.50 1.70 35.49
N LYS A 666 -11.94 2.61 34.68
CA LYS A 666 -11.98 2.51 33.20
C LYS A 666 -11.39 1.19 32.70
N GLY A 667 -10.26 0.73 33.25
CA GLY A 667 -9.70 -0.59 32.94
C GLY A 667 -10.62 -1.76 33.31
N ALA A 668 -11.28 -1.71 34.47
CA ALA A 668 -12.25 -2.73 34.89
C ALA A 668 -13.53 -2.74 34.02
N VAL A 669 -13.98 -1.55 33.57
CA VAL A 669 -15.11 -1.40 32.64
C VAL A 669 -14.78 -1.98 31.27
N SER A 670 -13.61 -1.67 30.71
CA SER A 670 -13.14 -2.29 29.47
C SER A 670 -13.12 -3.81 29.59
N SER A 671 -12.53 -4.37 30.65
CA SER A 671 -12.45 -5.81 30.84
C SER A 671 -13.83 -6.51 30.86
N ILE A 672 -14.84 -5.87 31.44
CA ILE A 672 -16.24 -6.37 31.40
C ILE A 672 -16.84 -6.23 30.02
N ALA A 673 -16.67 -5.10 29.35
CA ALA A 673 -17.14 -4.89 27.98
C ALA A 673 -16.55 -5.93 27.02
N ASP A 674 -15.28 -6.30 27.19
CA ASP A 674 -14.64 -7.37 26.42
C ASP A 674 -15.30 -8.73 26.67
N SER A 675 -15.72 -9.03 27.92
CA SER A 675 -16.52 -10.25 28.18
C SER A 675 -17.95 -10.16 27.63
N ILE A 676 -18.56 -8.98 27.58
CA ILE A 676 -19.86 -8.78 26.91
C ILE A 676 -19.73 -9.07 25.41
N HIS A 677 -18.67 -8.60 24.76
CA HIS A 677 -18.34 -8.91 23.37
C HIS A 677 -18.11 -10.42 23.14
N VAL A 678 -17.25 -11.08 23.94
CA VAL A 678 -16.98 -12.53 23.80
C VAL A 678 -18.22 -13.39 24.06
N VAL A 679 -19.07 -13.02 25.02
CA VAL A 679 -20.35 -13.71 25.26
C VAL A 679 -21.32 -13.51 24.09
N ALA A 680 -21.43 -12.31 23.52
CA ALA A 680 -22.23 -12.06 22.32
C ALA A 680 -21.75 -12.88 21.11
N GLY A 681 -20.43 -13.12 21.02
CA GLY A 681 -19.81 -14.02 20.04
C GLY A 681 -20.05 -15.54 20.26
N GLY A 682 -20.92 -15.92 21.19
CA GLY A 682 -21.26 -17.32 21.44
C GLY A 682 -20.20 -18.09 22.25
N ALA A 683 -19.38 -17.40 23.04
CA ALA A 683 -18.49 -17.97 24.07
C ALA A 683 -17.63 -19.16 23.59
N VAL A 684 -16.74 -18.90 22.62
CA VAL A 684 -15.90 -19.91 21.93
C VAL A 684 -15.09 -20.80 22.90
N THR A 685 -14.65 -20.29 24.05
CA THR A 685 -13.91 -21.06 25.06
C THR A 685 -14.80 -21.92 25.97
N GLY A 686 -16.11 -21.96 25.71
CA GLY A 686 -17.12 -22.64 26.52
C GLY A 686 -17.85 -21.71 27.51
N VAL A 687 -19.17 -21.80 27.53
CA VAL A 687 -20.08 -20.94 28.32
C VAL A 687 -19.73 -20.86 29.81
N GLU A 688 -19.32 -21.96 30.45
CA GLU A 688 -19.01 -21.95 31.88
C GLU A 688 -17.66 -21.25 32.19
N ASN A 689 -16.70 -21.27 31.26
CA ASN A 689 -15.45 -20.51 31.39
C ASN A 689 -15.72 -19.01 31.29
N GLU A 690 -16.47 -18.58 30.28
CA GLU A 690 -16.86 -17.17 30.12
C GLU A 690 -17.74 -16.68 31.28
N ARG A 691 -18.66 -17.52 31.77
CA ARG A 691 -19.47 -17.20 32.95
C ARG A 691 -18.61 -16.98 34.19
N LYS A 692 -17.61 -17.82 34.42
CA LYS A 692 -16.66 -17.65 35.53
C LYS A 692 -15.85 -16.37 35.36
N GLY A 693 -15.30 -16.13 34.18
CA GLY A 693 -14.55 -14.91 33.84
C GLY A 693 -15.37 -13.64 34.02
N TYR A 694 -16.64 -13.64 33.58
CA TYR A 694 -17.57 -12.53 33.78
C TYR A 694 -17.84 -12.24 35.26
N VAL A 695 -18.04 -13.27 36.10
CA VAL A 695 -18.22 -13.09 37.56
C VAL A 695 -16.98 -12.46 38.18
N GLU A 696 -15.78 -12.97 37.87
CA GLU A 696 -14.51 -12.42 38.37
C GLU A 696 -14.31 -10.95 37.93
N LYS A 697 -14.57 -10.63 36.66
CA LYS A 697 -14.46 -9.27 36.12
C LYS A 697 -15.49 -8.31 36.75
N ARG A 698 -16.74 -8.74 36.89
CA ARG A 698 -17.81 -7.98 37.57
C ARG A 698 -17.44 -7.65 39.01
N ASP A 699 -16.89 -8.62 39.73
CA ASP A 699 -16.51 -8.42 41.14
C ASP A 699 -15.28 -7.49 41.26
N ARG A 700 -14.33 -7.54 40.31
CA ARG A 700 -13.24 -6.56 40.19
C ARG A 700 -13.75 -5.14 39.93
N LEU A 701 -14.71 -4.93 39.02
CA LEU A 701 -15.32 -3.60 38.85
C LEU A 701 -16.06 -3.16 40.12
N GLY A 702 -16.78 -4.07 40.79
CA GLY A 702 -17.42 -3.79 42.07
C GLY A 702 -16.44 -3.24 43.10
N GLN A 703 -15.25 -3.83 43.19
CA GLN A 703 -14.16 -3.36 44.04
C GLN A 703 -13.59 -2.02 43.57
N ALA A 704 -13.26 -1.86 42.27
CA ALA A 704 -12.75 -0.60 41.73
C ALA A 704 -13.69 0.58 41.97
N LEU A 705 -15.01 0.39 41.84
CA LEU A 705 -16.02 1.41 42.17
C LEU A 705 -16.08 1.70 43.67
N VAL A 706 -15.74 0.74 44.55
CA VAL A 706 -15.61 0.95 46.00
C VAL A 706 -14.40 1.80 46.32
N ASP A 707 -13.24 1.44 45.78
CA ASP A 707 -11.97 2.14 46.02
C ASP A 707 -11.99 3.56 45.44
N ALA A 708 -12.65 3.76 44.29
CA ALA A 708 -12.90 5.06 43.68
C ALA A 708 -13.94 5.94 44.40
N GLY A 709 -14.48 5.54 45.55
CA GLY A 709 -15.39 6.36 46.36
C GLY A 709 -16.80 6.58 45.78
N ILE A 710 -17.12 5.98 44.62
CA ILE A 710 -18.39 6.17 43.89
C ILE A 710 -19.59 5.90 44.80
N ASP A 711 -20.64 6.72 44.71
CA ASP A 711 -21.80 6.57 45.57
C ASP A 711 -22.63 5.30 45.27
N ARG A 712 -23.54 4.95 46.19
CA ARG A 712 -24.35 3.73 46.09
C ARG A 712 -25.38 3.76 44.96
N ASP A 713 -25.95 4.91 44.62
CA ASP A 713 -26.93 5.04 43.54
C ASP A 713 -26.23 4.90 42.18
N THR A 714 -25.08 5.56 41.99
CA THR A 714 -24.26 5.40 40.79
C THR A 714 -23.77 3.96 40.62
N LYS A 715 -23.30 3.30 41.69
CA LYS A 715 -22.99 1.85 41.67
C LYS A 715 -24.16 0.97 41.22
N LEU A 716 -25.39 1.29 41.65
CA LEU A 716 -26.58 0.55 41.23
C LEU A 716 -26.96 0.81 39.76
N LYS A 717 -26.74 2.02 39.24
CA LYS A 717 -26.92 2.35 37.82
C LYS A 717 -25.90 1.63 36.94
N VAL A 718 -24.62 1.69 37.29
CA VAL A 718 -23.53 0.99 36.57
C VAL A 718 -23.79 -0.51 36.53
N ARG A 719 -24.17 -1.11 37.67
CA ARG A 719 -24.55 -2.52 37.73
C ARG A 719 -25.74 -2.83 36.83
N ARG A 720 -26.78 -1.97 36.79
CA ARG A 720 -27.94 -2.19 35.92
C ARG A 720 -27.55 -2.21 34.45
N VAL A 721 -26.79 -1.22 33.98
CA VAL A 721 -26.27 -1.16 32.59
C VAL A 721 -25.54 -2.46 32.23
N ILE A 722 -24.65 -2.91 33.11
CA ILE A 722 -23.88 -4.15 32.89
C ILE A 722 -24.78 -5.40 32.93
N ASP A 723 -25.69 -5.52 33.90
CA ASP A 723 -26.61 -6.66 34.02
C ASP A 723 -27.69 -6.67 32.90
N ASP A 724 -28.02 -5.53 32.27
CA ASP A 724 -28.89 -5.43 31.08
C ASP A 724 -28.12 -5.80 29.80
N ASN A 725 -26.95 -5.20 29.57
CA ASN A 725 -26.13 -5.46 28.38
C ASN A 725 -25.58 -6.90 28.38
N ALA A 726 -25.20 -7.47 29.52
CA ALA A 726 -24.82 -8.88 29.61
C ALA A 726 -25.97 -9.85 29.28
N ARG A 727 -27.23 -9.45 29.54
CA ARG A 727 -28.42 -10.23 29.13
C ARG A 727 -28.63 -10.18 27.62
N GLN A 728 -28.45 -9.00 27.00
CA GLN A 728 -28.54 -8.84 25.55
C GLN A 728 -27.41 -9.58 24.82
N ALA A 729 -26.18 -9.50 25.33
CA ALA A 729 -25.06 -10.33 24.86
C ALA A 729 -25.37 -11.83 24.97
N GLY A 730 -26.00 -12.28 26.06
CA GLY A 730 -26.45 -13.67 26.19
C GLY A 730 -27.46 -14.10 25.12
N GLN A 731 -28.31 -13.19 24.63
CA GLN A 731 -29.23 -13.47 23.52
C GLN A 731 -28.49 -13.58 22.19
N PHE A 732 -27.61 -12.62 21.87
CA PHE A 732 -26.76 -12.69 20.68
C PHE A 732 -25.88 -13.94 20.66
N GLY A 733 -25.30 -14.31 21.81
CA GLY A 733 -24.48 -15.51 21.96
C GLY A 733 -25.22 -16.83 21.72
N ILE A 734 -26.51 -16.91 22.07
CA ILE A 734 -27.37 -18.05 21.72
C ILE A 734 -27.54 -18.12 20.20
N THR A 735 -27.90 -17.00 19.56
CA THR A 735 -28.06 -16.95 18.09
C THR A 735 -26.75 -17.28 17.36
N ALA A 736 -25.61 -16.76 17.81
CA ALA A 736 -24.30 -17.06 17.24
C ALA A 736 -23.94 -18.56 17.36
N ALA A 737 -24.21 -19.18 18.51
CA ALA A 737 -24.02 -20.62 18.70
C ALA A 737 -24.96 -21.46 17.82
N GLU A 738 -26.23 -21.09 17.72
CA GLU A 738 -27.21 -21.74 16.83
C GLU A 738 -26.80 -21.64 15.34
N ARG A 739 -26.27 -20.48 14.91
CA ARG A 739 -25.73 -20.30 13.55
C ARG A 739 -24.51 -21.18 13.31
N ARG A 740 -23.56 -21.25 14.25
CA ARG A 740 -22.38 -22.14 14.17
C ARG A 740 -22.79 -23.61 14.00
N THR A 741 -23.72 -24.10 14.81
CA THR A 741 -24.23 -25.49 14.67
C THR A 741 -24.98 -25.71 13.33
N ARG A 742 -25.63 -24.69 12.76
CA ARG A 742 -26.21 -24.78 11.41
C ARG A 742 -25.12 -24.90 10.34
N TRP A 743 -24.02 -24.14 10.43
CA TRP A 743 -22.86 -24.29 9.54
C TRP A 743 -22.23 -25.69 9.63
N GLU A 744 -21.94 -26.18 10.83
CA GLU A 744 -21.40 -27.53 11.07
C GLU A 744 -22.29 -28.61 10.42
N ALA A 745 -23.61 -28.55 10.64
CA ALA A 745 -24.58 -29.48 10.08
C ALA A 745 -24.67 -29.39 8.54
N ARG A 746 -24.50 -28.19 7.98
CA ARG A 746 -24.54 -27.92 6.54
C ARG A 746 -23.29 -28.44 5.82
N THR A 747 -22.10 -28.21 6.37
CA THR A 747 -20.84 -28.81 5.90
C THR A 747 -20.91 -30.35 5.95
N TYR A 748 -21.42 -30.92 7.04
CA TYR A 748 -21.62 -32.38 7.17
C TYR A 748 -22.62 -32.95 6.14
N ALA A 749 -23.70 -32.22 5.86
CA ALA A 749 -24.68 -32.61 4.84
C ALA A 749 -24.06 -32.62 3.43
N ALA A 750 -23.25 -31.60 3.08
CA ALA A 750 -22.55 -31.54 1.80
C ALA A 750 -21.57 -32.73 1.63
N VAL A 751 -20.76 -33.00 2.64
CA VAL A 751 -19.83 -34.15 2.68
C VAL A 751 -20.56 -35.48 2.51
N THR A 752 -21.67 -35.67 3.24
CA THR A 752 -22.48 -36.89 3.16
C THR A 752 -23.09 -37.06 1.76
N GLN A 753 -23.62 -35.99 1.18
CA GLN A 753 -24.20 -35.99 -0.17
C GLN A 753 -23.15 -36.30 -1.26
N ARG A 754 -21.93 -35.75 -1.13
CA ARG A 754 -20.80 -36.09 -2.01
C ARG A 754 -20.46 -37.58 -1.92
N ASP A 755 -20.31 -38.10 -0.71
CA ASP A 755 -19.86 -39.47 -0.50
C ASP A 755 -20.91 -40.50 -0.95
N ASP A 756 -22.20 -40.21 -0.76
CA ASP A 756 -23.30 -40.98 -1.35
C ASP A 756 -23.26 -40.97 -2.89
N GLN A 757 -23.03 -39.80 -3.53
CA GLN A 757 -22.88 -39.73 -4.98
C GLN A 757 -21.67 -40.54 -5.48
N ASN A 758 -20.54 -40.46 -4.77
CA ASN A 758 -19.33 -41.22 -5.09
C ASN A 758 -19.57 -42.73 -4.92
N ALA A 759 -20.27 -43.16 -3.86
CA ALA A 759 -20.67 -44.54 -3.66
C ALA A 759 -21.61 -45.04 -4.77
N GLN A 760 -22.58 -44.23 -5.20
CA GLN A 760 -23.47 -44.54 -6.31
C GLN A 760 -22.71 -44.65 -7.65
N ARG A 761 -21.80 -43.71 -7.95
CA ARG A 761 -20.93 -43.75 -9.15
C ARG A 761 -20.08 -45.04 -9.15
N ARG A 762 -19.44 -45.38 -8.02
CA ARG A 762 -18.67 -46.63 -7.85
C ARG A 762 -19.56 -47.86 -8.01
N ALA A 763 -20.78 -47.87 -7.48
CA ALA A 763 -21.74 -48.97 -7.65
C ALA A 763 -22.18 -49.15 -9.11
N VAL A 764 -22.45 -48.06 -9.84
CA VAL A 764 -22.80 -48.10 -11.27
C VAL A 764 -21.61 -48.57 -12.13
N ALA A 765 -20.38 -48.12 -11.83
CA ALA A 765 -19.18 -48.59 -12.51
C ALA A 765 -18.96 -50.10 -12.29
N ASN A 766 -19.06 -50.57 -11.04
CA ASN A 766 -18.94 -51.98 -10.68
C ASN A 766 -20.06 -52.85 -11.29
N ALA A 767 -21.26 -52.30 -11.48
CA ALA A 767 -22.37 -52.98 -12.16
C ALA A 767 -22.22 -53.03 -13.69
N ARG A 768 -21.48 -52.07 -14.28
CA ARG A 768 -21.17 -52.01 -15.73
C ARG A 768 -19.91 -52.76 -16.11
N ALA A 769 -19.02 -53.08 -15.16
CA ALA A 769 -17.85 -53.91 -15.40
C ALA A 769 -18.28 -55.25 -16.06
N PRO A 770 -17.71 -55.64 -17.21
CA PRO A 770 -18.16 -56.83 -17.92
C PRO A 770 -17.92 -58.06 -17.03
N ARG A 771 -18.98 -58.83 -16.77
CA ARG A 771 -18.89 -60.16 -16.16
C ARG A 771 -18.12 -61.08 -17.10
N GLY A 772 -16.80 -61.07 -16.97
CA GLY A 772 -15.89 -61.87 -17.78
C GLY A 772 -16.29 -63.34 -17.73
N ASN A 773 -16.35 -63.97 -18.89
CA ASN A 773 -16.75 -65.36 -19.10
C ASN A 773 -16.02 -66.34 -18.15
N SER A 774 -16.60 -66.63 -16.99
CA SER A 774 -16.32 -67.86 -16.23
C SER A 774 -17.13 -69.05 -16.79
N GLY A 775 -17.25 -69.10 -18.12
CA GLY A 775 -17.87 -70.18 -18.87
C GLY A 775 -16.91 -71.36 -19.05
N LYS A 776 -16.63 -72.08 -17.97
CA LYS A 776 -16.06 -73.44 -18.05
C LYS A 776 -16.91 -74.41 -17.23
N CYS A 777 -17.74 -75.16 -17.94
CA CYS A 777 -18.30 -76.42 -17.45
C CYS A 777 -17.18 -77.47 -17.29
N ALA A 778 -17.48 -78.52 -16.49
CA ALA A 778 -16.64 -79.66 -16.07
C ALA A 778 -15.96 -79.45 -14.70
N ASN A 779 -16.17 -80.29 -13.67
CA ASN A 779 -16.89 -81.57 -13.62
C ASN A 779 -17.75 -81.76 -12.36
N ARG A 780 -18.77 -82.60 -12.50
CA ARG A 780 -19.71 -83.06 -11.47
C ARG A 780 -19.27 -84.40 -10.91
N ALA A 781 -18.86 -84.43 -9.63
CA ALA A 781 -18.82 -85.62 -8.76
C ALA A 781 -18.55 -85.14 -7.32
N ASP A 782 -19.10 -85.70 -6.25
CA ASP A 782 -20.35 -86.48 -6.10
C ASP A 782 -20.78 -86.37 -4.60
N ARG A 783 -22.06 -86.60 -4.30
CA ARG A 783 -22.64 -86.86 -2.95
C ARG A 783 -22.45 -85.88 -1.76
N ALA A 784 -23.63 -85.47 -1.27
CA ALA A 784 -24.09 -85.53 0.13
C ALA A 784 -23.59 -84.51 1.19
N ALA A 785 -24.39 -83.46 1.43
CA ALA A 785 -25.20 -83.33 2.66
C ALA A 785 -26.21 -82.13 2.60
N GLN A 786 -27.50 -82.43 2.73
CA GLN A 786 -28.53 -81.54 3.31
C GLN A 786 -28.72 -81.90 4.80
N PRO A 787 -29.50 -81.18 5.66
CA PRO A 787 -30.38 -80.00 5.46
C PRO A 787 -29.91 -78.77 6.32
N SER A 788 -30.64 -77.68 6.65
CA SER A 788 -32.08 -77.34 6.58
C SER A 788 -32.35 -75.81 6.50
N SER A 789 -33.61 -75.46 6.18
CA SER A 789 -34.32 -74.18 6.43
C SER A 789 -34.51 -73.89 7.95
N PRO A 790 -35.02 -72.71 8.44
CA PRO A 790 -35.86 -71.73 7.74
C PRO A 790 -35.67 -70.22 8.04
N ALA A 791 -36.48 -69.41 7.36
CA ALA A 791 -36.61 -67.96 7.55
C ALA A 791 -37.72 -67.59 8.57
N PRO A 792 -37.73 -66.32 9.03
CA PRO A 792 -38.96 -65.55 9.26
C PRO A 792 -38.97 -64.31 8.33
N ALA A 793 -39.99 -64.11 7.49
CA ALA A 793 -41.34 -63.62 7.80
C ALA A 793 -41.47 -62.08 7.68
N ARG A 794 -42.01 -61.62 6.55
CA ARG A 794 -42.51 -60.24 6.38
C ARG A 794 -43.93 -60.16 6.94
N HIS A 795 -44.21 -59.23 7.83
CA HIS A 795 -45.59 -58.88 8.17
C HIS A 795 -46.12 -57.81 7.21
N SER A 796 -47.19 -58.15 6.50
CA SER A 796 -48.12 -57.18 5.93
C SER A 796 -49.36 -57.11 6.83
N MET A 797 -49.84 -55.89 7.08
CA MET A 797 -51.23 -55.66 7.49
C MET A 797 -51.81 -54.52 6.67
N ARG A 798 -53.01 -54.74 6.15
CA ARG A 798 -53.82 -53.75 5.43
C ARG A 798 -55.30 -54.06 5.72
N ARG A 799 -56.11 -52.99 5.87
CA ARG A 799 -57.57 -52.99 6.10
C ARG A 799 -57.99 -53.54 7.48
N THR A 800 -59.10 -53.10 8.08
CA THR A 800 -60.32 -52.43 7.56
C THR A 800 -60.69 -51.19 8.41
N GLY A 801 -61.75 -50.45 8.05
CA GLY A 801 -62.25 -49.32 8.83
C GLY A 801 -63.73 -49.43 9.21
N SER A 802 -64.13 -48.55 10.13
CA SER A 802 -65.48 -48.21 10.59
C SER A 802 -65.35 -46.82 11.23
N GLU A 803 -65.93 -45.74 10.70
CA GLU A 803 -67.35 -45.39 10.83
C GLU A 803 -67.79 -45.24 12.30
N VAL A 804 -68.00 -43.99 12.75
CA VAL A 804 -69.13 -43.49 13.58
C VAL A 804 -68.86 -42.03 14.03
N GLU A 805 -69.90 -41.21 13.82
CA GLU A 805 -70.24 -39.86 14.35
C GLU A 805 -69.56 -39.45 15.69
N ARG A 806 -69.11 -38.20 15.91
CA ARG A 806 -69.80 -36.90 15.76
C ARG A 806 -68.83 -35.72 15.67
#